data_AF-A0A9P7DWP2-F1
#
_entry.id   AF-A0A9P7DWP2-F1
#
_cell.length_a   1.000
_cell.length_b   1.000
_cell.length_c   1.000
_cell.angle_alpha   90.00
_cell.angle_beta   90.00
_cell.angle_gamma   90.00
#
_symmetry.space_group_name_H-M   'P 1'
#
loop_
_entity.id
_entity.type
_entity.pdbx_description
1 polymer ?
#
loop_
_entity_poly.entity_id
_entity_poly.type
_entity_poly.pdbx_seq_one_letter_code
_entity_poly.pdbx_strand_id
1 'polypeptide(L)'
;MRANGNLRAHNIHNLGRPQPTLPCLVTGCIRRFYNRSGRTTHMQSQHPLASEEPDIPSSHHSSSESSSRRSQSSRPGTGHAATSSARMHSRSPTQTSAGDEQLEAPGSRDDQMEFDLPEPDGRGTYHPNINGRICDEHGDDIPPNTPPPPRPSNRGPDNWTPYANRVEFEVADFLYRRNQMSGGDIDFIFNLWAASLAAHGETPPFANHVEMYNVIDSTPLGDVAWQSFSSEYNGALPEGDIPTWMTSEYDVWFRDPRILVHNILSNPDFEGEFDYAPLQEYDTSNGAHRFQDFMSAIFHPFSNFLISHNSQDLIAEDPNTIGSMFVPIILGSDKTTVSVATGHNQYWPVYMSISNIRNNVRRAHRNGVVLLGFLAIPTTDKESAKDAHFRKFRRQLLHSSLAKMLESLKPGMTTPEVVRSPDGHFRRAVYGLGPYIADYPEQALLACIVQNWCPKCTAPADGLDNGTYGRRSRDHTEVLVEEFELGVLWDEYGLVGDIVPFTNYFPRADIHELLSPDILHQLIKGAFKDHIVTWVHKYIKARYSENEANIILDDIDHRIALAPSFAGLRRFPEGRGFKQWTGDDSKALMKVYIPAIEGHVPPEMVLTLQALIDFVYIARRNIIDSNSLNALDDALERFHRHREIFETSGVRPNGFNLPRQHSLIHYHKMIRSFGAPNGLCSSITESKHIKAVKEPWRRSSRFEALNQMLLTNQRLDKLAASRIDFASRGMLTGTCLSYILDKLGLNAPVHNAEAIQVRLEDEPIDIPHLGRNNHVNADLEADADQDAELEGDAVAGPTVIAHVDLAKKSAKRIYADLLADQIGEPELTTHIQQFLHDQLHCSDSNSEASESGAGSSSALPELHEKITLYTSAIATFFAPSDVSGIGGMRYERIRAVDTWRNGPGRYDCVFISTDPTVEGMRGFDIAQVRLFFSFKHNGVHYPCAFVHWFKHVHDSPDENTGMWVVEPETREDGTRFASVIHLDCIFRAAHLMPVFGHEFVPTYLSYTQTLDAFRTYYVNKYIDHQAFEIAW
;
A
#
# COMPACT_ATOMS: atom_id res chain seq x y z
N MET A 1 25.01 -39.38 -30.44
CA MET A 1 25.34 -40.79 -30.09
C MET A 1 24.34 -41.27 -29.04
N ARG A 2 23.71 -42.42 -29.27
CA ARG A 2 22.75 -43.05 -28.33
C ARG A 2 23.48 -43.76 -27.20
N ALA A 3 22.98 -43.63 -25.96
CA ALA A 3 22.88 -44.73 -24.99
C ALA A 3 21.84 -44.38 -23.91
N ASN A 4 20.96 -45.35 -23.64
CA ASN A 4 19.78 -45.32 -22.78
C ASN A 4 20.09 -45.37 -21.28
N GLY A 5 19.15 -44.94 -20.45
CA GLY A 5 19.06 -45.34 -19.05
C GLY A 5 17.85 -44.79 -18.29
N ASN A 6 16.72 -45.52 -18.32
CA ASN A 6 15.59 -45.50 -17.38
C ASN A 6 14.71 -44.24 -17.28
N LEU A 7 13.78 -44.10 -18.25
CA LEU A 7 12.50 -43.44 -18.05
C LEU A 7 11.57 -44.35 -17.22
N ARG A 8 11.19 -43.92 -16.02
CA ARG A 8 9.94 -44.38 -15.40
C ARG A 8 8.80 -43.74 -16.20
N ALA A 9 8.19 -44.52 -17.08
CA ALA A 9 6.91 -44.18 -17.67
C ALA A 9 5.85 -44.20 -16.56
N HIS A 10 5.54 -43.03 -16.00
CA HIS A 10 4.23 -42.81 -15.41
C HIS A 10 3.25 -42.62 -16.57
N ASN A 11 2.19 -43.43 -16.59
CA ASN A 11 1.02 -43.24 -17.42
C ASN A 11 0.44 -41.83 -17.18
N ILE A 12 0.75 -40.87 -18.05
CA ILE A 12 0.10 -39.56 -18.11
C ILE A 12 -1.04 -39.67 -19.13
N HIS A 13 -2.12 -40.35 -18.76
CA HIS A 13 -3.40 -40.32 -19.49
C HIS A 13 -4.63 -40.25 -18.58
N ASN A 14 -4.45 -39.75 -17.36
CA ASN A 14 -5.52 -39.16 -16.55
C ASN A 14 -5.02 -37.77 -16.11
N LEU A 15 -5.20 -36.76 -16.97
CA LEU A 15 -5.06 -35.37 -16.53
C LEU A 15 -6.19 -35.13 -15.52
N GLY A 16 -5.83 -35.15 -14.24
CA GLY A 16 -6.72 -34.87 -13.12
C GLY A 16 -7.23 -33.45 -13.25
N ARG A 17 -8.39 -33.29 -13.91
CA ARG A 17 -9.15 -32.05 -13.87
C ARG A 17 -9.47 -31.75 -12.40
N PRO A 18 -9.52 -30.47 -11.99
CA PRO A 18 -9.91 -30.16 -10.62
C PRO A 18 -11.23 -30.86 -10.35
N GLN A 19 -11.27 -31.66 -9.28
CA GLN A 19 -12.49 -32.29 -8.77
C GLN A 19 -12.86 -31.63 -7.44
N PRO A 20 -14.15 -31.40 -7.18
CA PRO A 20 -14.58 -30.70 -5.97
C PRO A 20 -14.42 -31.61 -4.75
N THR A 21 -13.33 -31.46 -4.00
CA THR A 21 -12.99 -32.34 -2.89
C THR A 21 -13.68 -31.95 -1.58
N LEU A 22 -14.07 -30.68 -1.39
CA LEU A 22 -14.58 -30.17 -0.11
C LEU A 22 -16.10 -30.27 -0.02
N PRO A 23 -16.69 -31.12 0.84
CA PRO A 23 -18.14 -31.17 1.01
C PRO A 23 -18.69 -29.96 1.77
N CYS A 24 -19.96 -29.61 1.53
CA CYS A 24 -20.72 -28.73 2.40
C CYS A 24 -20.78 -29.29 3.84
N LEU A 25 -20.73 -28.42 4.84
CA LEU A 25 -20.73 -28.82 6.25
C LEU A 25 -22.16 -29.12 6.77
N VAL A 26 -23.20 -28.74 6.04
CA VAL A 26 -24.61 -28.98 6.42
C VAL A 26 -25.08 -30.34 5.95
N THR A 27 -25.57 -31.14 6.90
CA THR A 27 -26.12 -32.48 6.63
C THR A 27 -27.29 -32.42 5.64
N GLY A 28 -27.20 -33.18 4.54
CA GLY A 28 -28.21 -33.21 3.47
C GLY A 28 -27.93 -32.25 2.30
N CYS A 29 -26.94 -31.36 2.41
CA CYS A 29 -26.47 -30.59 1.27
C CYS A 29 -25.45 -31.40 0.47
N ILE A 30 -25.78 -31.72 -0.79
CA ILE A 30 -24.93 -32.51 -1.68
C ILE A 30 -23.82 -31.70 -2.37
N ARG A 31 -23.75 -30.38 -2.11
CA ARG A 31 -22.82 -29.49 -2.81
C ARG A 31 -21.38 -29.71 -2.34
N ARG A 32 -20.45 -29.78 -3.28
CA ARG A 32 -19.00 -29.84 -3.04
C ARG A 32 -18.31 -28.63 -3.68
N PHE A 33 -17.14 -28.27 -3.16
CA PHE A 33 -16.39 -27.08 -3.53
C PHE A 33 -14.94 -27.43 -3.85
N TYR A 34 -14.35 -26.61 -4.70
CA TYR A 34 -12.96 -26.72 -5.12
C TYR A 34 -11.99 -26.08 -4.13
N ASN A 35 -12.44 -25.04 -3.44
CA ASN A 35 -11.67 -24.40 -2.39
C ASN A 35 -12.56 -24.02 -1.19
N ARG A 36 -11.92 -23.66 -0.09
CA ARG A 36 -12.60 -23.28 1.15
C ARG A 36 -13.48 -22.05 0.96
N SER A 37 -13.04 -21.08 0.15
CA SER A 37 -13.80 -19.85 -0.10
C SER A 37 -15.17 -20.13 -0.71
N GLY A 38 -15.24 -20.93 -1.78
CA GLY A 38 -16.50 -21.34 -2.40
C GLY A 38 -17.43 -22.02 -1.41
N ARG A 39 -16.87 -22.88 -0.53
CA ARG A 39 -17.63 -23.51 0.56
C ARG A 39 -18.15 -22.49 1.56
N THR A 40 -17.32 -21.55 2.00
CA THR A 40 -17.70 -20.49 2.95
C THR A 40 -18.80 -19.60 2.39
N THR A 41 -18.67 -19.13 1.14
CA THR A 41 -19.69 -18.31 0.48
C THR A 41 -21.01 -19.07 0.33
N HIS A 42 -20.97 -20.36 0.02
CA HIS A 42 -22.17 -21.20 -0.01
C HIS A 42 -22.81 -21.35 1.37
N MET A 43 -22.02 -21.61 2.42
CA MET A 43 -22.50 -21.71 3.79
C MET A 43 -23.21 -20.43 4.22
N GLN A 44 -22.61 -19.27 3.96
CA GLN A 44 -23.20 -17.97 4.30
C GLN A 44 -24.48 -17.66 3.51
N SER A 45 -24.54 -18.06 2.23
CA SER A 45 -25.68 -17.72 1.36
C SER A 45 -26.85 -18.69 1.44
N GLN A 46 -26.59 -20.01 1.53
CA GLN A 46 -27.62 -21.05 1.48
C GLN A 46 -27.90 -21.66 2.86
N HIS A 47 -26.98 -21.48 3.82
CA HIS A 47 -27.10 -22.00 5.18
C HIS A 47 -26.80 -20.92 6.26
N PRO A 48 -27.39 -19.71 6.18
CA PRO A 48 -27.06 -18.59 7.08
C PRO A 48 -27.35 -18.87 8.56
N LEU A 49 -28.24 -19.84 8.86
CA LEU A 49 -28.57 -20.26 10.23
C LEU A 49 -27.62 -21.34 10.78
N ALA A 50 -26.74 -21.89 9.94
CA ALA A 50 -25.73 -22.88 10.33
C ALA A 50 -24.30 -22.30 10.30
N SER A 51 -24.14 -21.03 9.92
CA SER A 51 -22.85 -20.32 9.86
C SER A 51 -22.40 -19.68 11.18
N GLU A 52 -23.18 -19.81 12.25
CA GLU A 52 -22.69 -19.60 13.62
C GLU A 52 -21.97 -20.88 14.05
N GLU A 53 -20.66 -21.00 13.81
CA GLU A 53 -19.89 -22.08 14.43
C GLU A 53 -19.74 -21.81 15.94
N PRO A 54 -20.02 -22.80 16.81
CA PRO A 54 -19.48 -22.84 18.16
C PRO A 54 -17.99 -23.23 18.09
N ASP A 55 -17.15 -22.60 18.91
CA ASP A 55 -15.74 -22.94 19.12
C ASP A 55 -15.53 -24.48 19.14
N ILE A 56 -14.82 -25.03 18.15
CA ILE A 56 -14.44 -26.44 18.17
C ILE A 56 -13.13 -26.58 18.97
N PRO A 57 -13.11 -27.40 20.05
CA PRO A 57 -11.95 -27.54 20.92
C PRO A 57 -10.77 -28.22 20.23
N SER A 58 -9.57 -27.79 20.59
CA SER A 58 -8.31 -28.46 20.29
C SER A 58 -8.38 -29.95 20.65
N SER A 59 -7.94 -30.80 19.73
CA SER A 59 -7.90 -32.25 19.90
C SER A 59 -6.87 -32.65 20.97
N HIS A 60 -7.31 -32.72 22.22
CA HIS A 60 -6.65 -33.52 23.25
C HIS A 60 -6.95 -35.01 23.00
N HIS A 61 -5.99 -35.72 22.41
CA HIS A 61 -5.99 -37.18 22.50
C HIS A 61 -5.57 -37.58 23.92
N SER A 62 -6.54 -38.00 24.73
CA SER A 62 -6.31 -38.85 25.90
C SER A 62 -6.88 -40.23 25.61
N SER A 63 -6.03 -41.26 25.74
CA SER A 63 -6.48 -42.63 25.99
C SER A 63 -5.59 -43.24 27.07
N SER A 64 -6.18 -43.43 28.24
CA SER A 64 -5.83 -44.43 29.26
C SER A 64 -6.20 -45.82 28.70
N GLU A 65 -5.57 -46.97 29.02
CA GLU A 65 -5.24 -47.54 30.31
C GLU A 65 -4.23 -48.72 30.21
N SER A 66 -3.34 -48.76 31.21
CA SER A 66 -2.98 -49.91 32.09
C SER A 66 -2.16 -51.15 31.65
N SER A 67 -1.21 -51.46 32.55
CA SER A 67 -0.49 -52.72 32.81
C SER A 67 0.67 -53.04 31.85
N SER A 68 1.89 -53.40 32.26
CA SER A 68 2.36 -54.06 33.47
C SER A 68 3.91 -54.01 33.61
N ARG A 69 4.38 -54.10 34.86
CA ARG A 69 5.62 -54.75 35.35
C ARG A 69 7.03 -54.30 34.91
N ARG A 70 7.73 -53.73 35.91
CA ARG A 70 9.10 -54.05 36.40
C ARG A 70 9.80 -55.24 35.71
N SER A 71 11.04 -55.04 35.25
CA SER A 71 12.26 -55.49 35.95
C SER A 71 13.55 -55.27 35.13
N GLN A 72 14.53 -54.60 35.77
CA GLN A 72 15.96 -54.93 35.85
C GLN A 72 16.70 -55.46 34.60
N SER A 73 17.80 -54.82 34.19
CA SER A 73 19.14 -55.13 34.73
C SER A 73 20.28 -54.44 33.94
N SER A 74 21.40 -54.26 34.64
CA SER A 74 22.79 -54.38 34.13
C SER A 74 23.45 -53.22 33.35
N ARG A 75 24.25 -52.44 34.09
CA ARG A 75 25.61 -51.99 33.69
C ARG A 75 26.54 -53.22 33.47
N PRO A 76 27.83 -53.11 33.05
CA PRO A 76 28.68 -51.92 32.78
C PRO A 76 29.57 -52.01 31.51
N GLY A 77 30.28 -50.91 31.21
CA GLY A 77 31.76 -51.00 31.16
C GLY A 77 32.50 -50.42 29.95
N THR A 78 33.65 -49.82 30.29
CA THR A 78 34.82 -49.42 29.47
C THR A 78 34.70 -48.09 28.71
N GLY A 79 35.64 -47.14 28.77
CA GLY A 79 36.96 -47.09 29.39
C GLY A 79 37.86 -46.12 28.62
N HIS A 80 38.76 -45.42 29.34
CA HIS A 80 39.91 -44.61 28.90
C HIS A 80 39.66 -43.10 28.63
N ALA A 81 40.14 -42.16 29.46
CA ALA A 81 41.54 -41.76 29.81
C ALA A 81 42.07 -40.73 28.78
N ALA A 82 42.77 -39.63 29.09
CA ALA A 82 43.40 -39.13 30.31
C ALA A 82 43.85 -37.65 30.11
N THR A 83 44.08 -36.95 31.23
CA THR A 83 45.16 -35.96 31.52
C THR A 83 45.24 -34.65 30.73
N SER A 84 45.65 -33.50 31.27
CA SER A 84 46.05 -33.04 32.62
C SER A 84 46.26 -31.52 32.55
N SER A 85 46.11 -30.80 33.68
CA SER A 85 47.16 -29.95 34.29
C SER A 85 46.85 -28.45 34.12
N ALA A 86 46.96 -27.53 35.09
CA ALA A 86 47.14 -27.56 36.54
C ALA A 86 47.06 -26.11 37.08
N ARG A 87 46.50 -25.96 38.30
CA ARG A 87 47.01 -25.18 39.48
C ARG A 87 47.25 -23.66 39.33
N MET A 88 47.13 -22.79 40.34
CA MET A 88 46.86 -22.87 41.79
C MET A 88 46.74 -21.42 42.33
N HIS A 89 45.96 -21.24 43.42
CA HIS A 89 46.22 -20.37 44.60
C HIS A 89 46.36 -18.84 44.41
N SER A 90 45.94 -17.93 45.29
CA SER A 90 45.31 -17.94 46.62
C SER A 90 45.21 -16.49 47.13
N ARG A 91 44.42 -16.26 48.20
CA ARG A 91 44.51 -15.21 49.25
C ARG A 91 43.53 -14.02 49.19
N SER A 92 42.49 -14.12 50.03
CA SER A 92 41.97 -13.08 50.94
C SER A 92 42.96 -12.84 52.12
N PRO A 93 42.85 -11.85 53.03
CA PRO A 93 41.69 -11.48 53.88
C PRO A 93 41.48 -9.94 54.03
N THR A 94 40.48 -9.35 54.70
CA THR A 94 40.15 -9.23 56.15
C THR A 94 38.90 -8.31 56.23
N GLN A 95 37.73 -8.70 56.73
CA GLN A 95 37.18 -8.74 58.11
C GLN A 95 37.15 -7.43 58.93
N THR A 96 35.92 -7.03 59.32
CA THR A 96 35.44 -6.41 60.59
C THR A 96 33.89 -6.33 60.46
N SER A 97 33.05 -7.21 61.05
CA SER A 97 32.48 -7.27 62.42
C SER A 97 32.00 -5.92 62.97
N ALA A 98 30.87 -5.72 63.63
CA ALA A 98 29.64 -6.47 63.98
C ALA A 98 28.74 -5.44 64.70
N GLY A 99 27.41 -5.61 64.72
CA GLY A 99 26.53 -4.80 65.57
C GLY A 99 25.05 -4.90 65.22
N ASP A 100 24.38 -5.90 65.81
CA ASP A 100 22.92 -5.99 65.96
C ASP A 100 22.42 -4.84 66.85
N GLU A 101 21.37 -4.14 66.40
CA GLU A 101 20.37 -3.56 67.30
C GLU A 101 18.98 -3.67 66.64
N GLN A 102 18.11 -4.43 67.30
CA GLN A 102 16.70 -4.61 66.97
C GLN A 102 15.94 -3.28 67.15
N LEU A 103 15.15 -2.87 66.15
CA LEU A 103 14.01 -1.98 66.34
C LEU A 103 12.90 -2.37 65.36
N GLU A 104 11.69 -2.36 65.91
CA GLU A 104 10.47 -2.99 65.42
C GLU A 104 9.93 -2.44 64.09
N ALA A 105 9.30 -3.32 63.32
CA ALA A 105 8.59 -2.99 62.09
C ALA A 105 7.32 -2.14 62.35
N PRO A 106 7.00 -1.19 61.46
CA PRO A 106 5.62 -0.91 61.07
C PRO A 106 5.36 -1.56 59.71
N GLY A 107 4.37 -2.46 59.67
CA GLY A 107 3.95 -3.10 58.44
C GLY A 107 3.44 -2.11 57.41
N SER A 108 4.00 -2.17 56.20
CA SER A 108 3.34 -1.73 54.99
C SER A 108 2.84 -2.96 54.26
N ARG A 109 1.52 -3.02 54.07
CA ARG A 109 0.84 -3.98 53.22
C ARG A 109 1.46 -3.93 51.82
N ASP A 110 2.13 -4.99 51.40
CA ASP A 110 2.30 -5.32 49.99
C ASP A 110 0.92 -5.70 49.44
N ASP A 111 0.10 -4.70 49.13
CA ASP A 111 -0.94 -4.84 48.11
C ASP A 111 -0.26 -4.55 46.77
N GLN A 112 0.48 -5.54 46.26
CA GLN A 112 0.79 -5.58 44.83
C GLN A 112 -0.54 -5.83 44.12
N MET A 113 -1.25 -4.75 43.75
CA MET A 113 -2.29 -4.83 42.73
C MET A 113 -1.61 -5.32 41.47
N GLU A 114 -1.85 -6.58 41.15
CA GLU A 114 -1.63 -7.17 39.83
C GLU A 114 -2.56 -6.39 38.88
N PHE A 115 -2.03 -5.34 38.25
CA PHE A 115 -2.79 -4.49 37.34
C PHE A 115 -2.81 -5.16 35.97
N ASP A 116 -3.99 -5.62 35.56
CA ASP A 116 -4.24 -6.18 34.24
C ASP A 116 -3.75 -5.22 33.14
N LEU A 117 -2.81 -5.72 32.32
CA LEU A 117 -2.44 -5.10 31.05
C LEU A 117 -3.72 -4.95 30.20
N PRO A 118 -3.79 -3.96 29.27
CA PRO A 118 -4.89 -3.93 28.30
C PRO A 118 -5.05 -5.33 27.70
N GLU A 119 -6.28 -5.87 27.72
CA GLU A 119 -6.54 -7.21 27.23
C GLU A 119 -5.91 -7.34 25.84
N PRO A 120 -5.03 -8.33 25.61
CA PRO A 120 -4.37 -8.47 24.34
C PRO A 120 -5.47 -8.64 23.29
N ASP A 121 -5.48 -7.77 22.28
CA ASP A 121 -6.25 -7.94 21.05
C ASP A 121 -5.81 -9.19 20.23
N GLY A 122 -4.92 -10.01 20.83
CA GLY A 122 -4.33 -11.21 20.26
C GLY A 122 -3.16 -10.93 19.32
N ARG A 123 -2.79 -9.67 19.04
CA ARG A 123 -1.78 -9.35 18.01
C ARG A 123 -0.34 -9.54 18.48
N GLY A 124 -0.05 -9.34 19.77
CA GLY A 124 1.34 -9.35 20.19
C GLY A 124 1.62 -9.01 21.65
N THR A 125 2.91 -8.86 21.95
CA THR A 125 3.40 -8.44 23.26
C THR A 125 3.63 -6.94 23.26
N TYR A 126 2.94 -6.19 24.13
CA TYR A 126 3.07 -4.74 24.24
C TYR A 126 4.23 -4.33 25.14
N HIS A 127 4.73 -3.11 24.92
CA HIS A 127 5.75 -2.51 25.78
C HIS A 127 5.22 -2.38 27.23
N PRO A 128 5.96 -2.82 28.26
CA PRO A 128 5.45 -2.90 29.63
C PRO A 128 5.15 -1.54 30.28
N ASN A 129 5.98 -0.52 30.02
CA ASN A 129 5.85 0.80 30.65
C ASN A 129 5.20 1.88 29.77
N ILE A 130 5.36 1.83 28.45
CA ILE A 130 4.76 2.75 27.47
C ILE A 130 3.56 2.07 26.83
N ASN A 131 2.55 1.77 27.66
CA ASN A 131 1.39 0.95 27.30
C ASN A 131 0.11 1.76 27.07
N GLY A 132 0.16 3.09 27.18
CA GLY A 132 -1.00 3.95 26.90
C GLY A 132 -2.20 3.67 27.82
N ARG A 133 -1.95 3.61 29.15
CA ARG A 133 -3.02 3.46 30.16
C ARG A 133 -4.06 4.55 30.00
N ILE A 134 -5.31 4.15 30.18
CA ILE A 134 -6.41 5.09 30.25
C ILE A 134 -6.35 5.87 31.56
N CYS A 135 -6.65 7.16 31.48
CA CYS A 135 -6.73 8.07 32.60
C CYS A 135 -8.02 8.90 32.55
N ASP A 136 -8.27 9.66 33.60
CA ASP A 136 -9.30 10.70 33.60
C ASP A 136 -8.80 12.00 32.95
N GLU A 137 -9.63 13.06 32.96
CA GLU A 137 -9.28 14.36 32.39
C GLU A 137 -8.15 15.10 33.14
N HIS A 138 -7.80 14.65 34.34
CA HIS A 138 -6.72 15.19 35.16
C HIS A 138 -5.41 14.41 34.98
N GLY A 139 -5.46 13.24 34.33
CA GLY A 139 -4.30 12.40 34.04
C GLY A 139 -4.07 11.28 35.05
N ASP A 140 -5.01 11.06 35.97
CA ASP A 140 -4.95 9.97 36.94
C ASP A 140 -5.41 8.65 36.30
N ASP A 141 -4.62 7.58 36.46
CA ASP A 141 -4.90 6.26 35.86
C ASP A 141 -6.26 5.72 36.37
N ILE A 142 -7.10 5.21 35.46
CA ILE A 142 -8.43 4.64 35.78
C ILE A 142 -8.50 3.15 35.40
N PRO A 143 -9.41 2.35 36.00
CA PRO A 143 -9.53 0.93 35.68
C PRO A 143 -9.86 0.67 34.20
N PRO A 144 -9.21 -0.31 33.52
CA PRO A 144 -9.38 -0.58 32.08
C PRO A 144 -10.82 -0.74 31.60
N ASN A 145 -11.71 -1.26 32.44
CA ASN A 145 -13.12 -1.53 32.12
C ASN A 145 -14.05 -0.31 32.31
N THR A 146 -13.49 0.88 32.59
CA THR A 146 -14.27 2.11 32.69
C THR A 146 -14.81 2.49 31.30
N PRO A 147 -16.08 2.87 31.12
CA PRO A 147 -16.56 3.34 29.82
C PRO A 147 -15.98 4.73 29.45
N PRO A 148 -15.79 5.05 28.16
CA PRO A 148 -15.23 6.33 27.77
C PRO A 148 -16.16 7.48 28.13
N PRO A 149 -15.63 8.63 28.59
CA PRO A 149 -16.45 9.80 28.86
C PRO A 149 -17.10 10.30 27.57
N PRO A 150 -18.36 10.78 27.61
CA PRO A 150 -19.05 11.24 26.41
C PRO A 150 -18.23 12.31 25.67
N ARG A 151 -18.24 12.23 24.34
CA ARG A 151 -17.58 13.23 23.50
C ARG A 151 -18.27 14.59 23.70
N PRO A 152 -17.54 15.72 23.66
CA PRO A 152 -18.12 17.06 23.78
C PRO A 152 -19.12 17.44 22.67
N SER A 153 -19.43 16.54 21.74
CA SER A 153 -20.47 16.68 20.69
C SER A 153 -21.90 16.73 21.26
N ASN A 154 -22.09 17.35 22.43
CA ASN A 154 -23.35 17.81 23.03
C ASN A 154 -24.01 18.96 22.23
N ARG A 155 -23.84 18.96 20.91
CA ARG A 155 -24.70 19.70 20.00
C ARG A 155 -25.78 18.69 19.65
N GLY A 156 -27.01 18.88 20.16
CA GLY A 156 -28.11 17.91 20.05
C GLY A 156 -28.32 17.35 18.63
N PRO A 157 -29.12 16.28 18.46
CA PRO A 157 -29.23 15.52 17.20
C PRO A 157 -29.68 16.32 15.97
N ASP A 158 -30.12 17.57 16.15
CA ASP A 158 -30.53 18.50 15.10
C ASP A 158 -29.63 19.75 14.98
N ASN A 159 -28.47 19.77 15.64
CA ASN A 159 -27.58 20.93 15.63
C ASN A 159 -26.58 20.86 14.47
N TRP A 160 -26.89 21.60 13.41
CA TRP A 160 -26.11 21.75 12.18
C TRP A 160 -25.07 22.90 12.24
N THR A 161 -24.86 23.54 13.40
CA THR A 161 -24.04 24.77 13.53
C THR A 161 -22.67 24.62 12.84
N PRO A 162 -22.28 25.59 11.98
CA PRO A 162 -22.93 26.90 11.76
C PRO A 162 -24.05 26.90 10.72
N TYR A 163 -24.30 25.78 10.05
CA TYR A 163 -25.40 25.64 9.09
C TYR A 163 -26.74 25.60 9.84
N ALA A 164 -27.80 26.15 9.24
CA ALA A 164 -29.12 26.14 9.83
C ALA A 164 -29.77 24.75 9.77
N ASN A 165 -29.45 23.95 8.75
CA ASN A 165 -30.04 22.64 8.50
C ASN A 165 -29.19 21.77 7.57
N ARG A 166 -29.62 20.51 7.36
CA ARG A 166 -28.99 19.53 6.45
C ARG A 166 -28.83 20.05 5.02
N VAL A 167 -29.82 20.79 4.50
CA VAL A 167 -29.81 21.30 3.12
C VAL A 167 -28.69 22.31 2.96
N GLU A 168 -28.57 23.27 3.87
CA GLU A 168 -27.48 24.25 3.83
C GLU A 168 -26.10 23.59 3.85
N PHE A 169 -25.89 22.60 4.73
CA PHE A 169 -24.63 21.86 4.77
C PHE A 169 -24.35 21.10 3.47
N GLU A 170 -25.30 20.27 3.00
CA GLU A 170 -25.08 19.46 1.80
C GLU A 170 -24.95 20.32 0.52
N VAL A 171 -25.62 21.47 0.46
CA VAL A 171 -25.45 22.46 -0.63
C VAL A 171 -24.07 23.10 -0.57
N ALA A 172 -23.63 23.57 0.60
CA ALA A 172 -22.30 24.15 0.75
C ALA A 172 -21.20 23.14 0.38
N ASP A 173 -21.33 21.90 0.86
CA ASP A 173 -20.42 20.81 0.57
C ASP A 173 -20.43 20.44 -0.93
N PHE A 174 -21.62 20.35 -1.54
CA PHE A 174 -21.75 20.06 -2.96
C PHE A 174 -21.14 21.15 -3.84
N LEU A 175 -21.53 22.41 -3.64
CA LEU A 175 -21.08 23.52 -4.49
C LEU A 175 -19.60 23.82 -4.29
N TYR A 176 -19.13 23.84 -3.04
CA TYR A 176 -17.75 24.22 -2.74
C TYR A 176 -16.75 23.08 -2.89
N ARG A 177 -17.00 21.90 -2.31
CA ARG A 177 -16.05 20.79 -2.31
C ARG A 177 -16.22 19.89 -3.53
N ARG A 178 -17.45 19.43 -3.80
CA ARG A 178 -17.70 18.39 -4.82
C ARG A 178 -17.70 18.92 -6.25
N ASN A 179 -18.36 20.05 -6.51
CA ASN A 179 -18.46 20.65 -7.84
C ASN A 179 -17.40 21.73 -8.10
N GLN A 180 -16.72 22.21 -7.05
CA GLN A 180 -15.72 23.28 -7.11
C GLN A 180 -16.21 24.51 -7.89
N MET A 181 -17.49 24.86 -7.70
CA MET A 181 -18.17 25.86 -8.50
C MET A 181 -17.57 27.26 -8.26
N SER A 182 -17.51 28.08 -9.32
CA SER A 182 -17.04 29.46 -9.21
C SER A 182 -18.03 30.30 -8.39
N GLY A 183 -17.55 31.33 -7.68
CA GLY A 183 -18.42 32.21 -6.89
C GLY A 183 -19.56 32.82 -7.72
N GLY A 184 -19.29 33.21 -8.98
CA GLY A 184 -20.31 33.75 -9.88
C GLY A 184 -21.36 32.71 -10.32
N ASP A 185 -20.95 31.46 -10.55
CA ASP A 185 -21.90 30.39 -10.87
C ASP A 185 -22.74 30.00 -9.64
N ILE A 186 -22.16 30.06 -8.43
CA ILE A 186 -22.88 29.87 -7.15
C ILE A 186 -23.95 30.97 -6.99
N ASP A 187 -23.58 32.23 -7.20
CA ASP A 187 -24.52 33.36 -7.15
C ASP A 187 -25.66 33.18 -8.16
N PHE A 188 -25.34 32.70 -9.37
CA PHE A 188 -26.35 32.44 -10.40
C PHE A 188 -27.37 31.37 -9.95
N ILE A 189 -26.90 30.26 -9.37
CA ILE A 189 -27.80 29.21 -8.86
C ILE A 189 -28.66 29.72 -7.70
N PHE A 190 -28.09 30.45 -6.75
CA PHE A 190 -28.88 31.02 -5.64
C PHE A 190 -29.90 32.04 -6.12
N ASN A 191 -29.60 32.82 -7.16
CA ASN A 191 -30.58 33.69 -7.81
C ASN A 191 -31.75 32.91 -8.45
N LEU A 192 -31.47 31.76 -9.09
CA LEU A 192 -32.53 30.90 -9.64
C LEU A 192 -33.40 30.28 -8.55
N TRP A 193 -32.81 29.80 -7.46
CA TRP A 193 -33.58 29.30 -6.30
C TRP A 193 -34.38 30.40 -5.62
N ALA A 194 -33.81 31.59 -5.45
CA ALA A 194 -34.54 32.74 -4.94
C ALA A 194 -35.76 33.07 -5.81
N ALA A 195 -35.60 33.07 -7.13
CA ALA A 195 -36.70 33.31 -8.06
C ALA A 195 -37.80 32.24 -7.97
N SER A 196 -37.44 30.96 -7.84
CA SER A 196 -38.42 29.87 -7.70
C SER A 196 -39.15 29.87 -6.36
N LEU A 197 -38.45 30.22 -5.27
CA LEU A 197 -38.98 30.19 -3.91
C LEU A 197 -39.74 31.47 -3.54
N ALA A 198 -39.47 32.59 -4.22
CA ALA A 198 -40.15 33.87 -3.98
C ALA A 198 -41.68 33.78 -4.09
N ALA A 199 -42.20 32.95 -4.99
CA ALA A 199 -43.65 32.73 -5.14
C ALA A 199 -44.29 32.06 -3.91
N HIS A 200 -43.48 31.39 -3.08
CA HIS A 200 -43.90 30.66 -1.88
C HIS A 200 -43.54 31.40 -0.58
N GLY A 201 -42.93 32.59 -0.67
CA GLY A 201 -42.47 33.34 0.50
C GLY A 201 -41.25 32.71 1.19
N GLU A 202 -40.51 31.85 0.50
CA GLU A 202 -39.32 31.15 0.99
C GLU A 202 -38.03 31.74 0.42
N THR A 203 -36.90 31.42 1.04
CA THR A 203 -35.56 31.91 0.66
C THR A 203 -34.64 30.76 0.24
N PRO A 204 -33.65 31.01 -0.64
CA PRO A 204 -32.63 30.02 -0.95
C PRO A 204 -31.79 29.68 0.31
N PRO A 205 -31.06 28.54 0.32
CA PRO A 205 -30.19 28.16 1.44
C PRO A 205 -29.14 29.21 1.81
N PHE A 206 -28.65 29.98 0.82
CA PHE A 206 -27.77 31.14 1.03
C PHE A 206 -28.17 32.23 0.02
N ALA A 207 -27.98 33.50 0.37
CA ALA A 207 -28.25 34.63 -0.51
C ALA A 207 -27.23 34.73 -1.66
N ASN A 208 -25.97 34.37 -1.40
CA ASN A 208 -24.86 34.40 -2.36
C ASN A 208 -23.68 33.55 -1.87
N HIS A 209 -22.63 33.45 -2.69
CA HIS A 209 -21.42 32.72 -2.34
C HIS A 209 -20.68 33.32 -1.14
N VAL A 210 -20.74 34.64 -0.90
CA VAL A 210 -20.06 35.30 0.23
C VAL A 210 -20.68 34.85 1.55
N GLU A 211 -22.00 34.81 1.64
CA GLU A 211 -22.69 34.27 2.82
C GLU A 211 -22.34 32.80 3.03
N MET A 212 -22.42 31.98 1.98
CA MET A 212 -22.05 30.57 2.07
C MET A 212 -20.59 30.38 2.54
N TYR A 213 -19.65 31.15 1.99
CA TYR A 213 -18.24 31.09 2.38
C TYR A 213 -18.04 31.56 3.83
N ASN A 214 -18.72 32.60 4.27
CA ASN A 214 -18.68 33.06 5.66
C ASN A 214 -19.23 32.01 6.63
N VAL A 215 -20.29 31.29 6.26
CA VAL A 215 -20.82 30.17 7.06
C VAL A 215 -19.79 29.06 7.15
N ILE A 216 -19.17 28.65 6.02
CA ILE A 216 -18.07 27.68 6.04
C ILE A 216 -16.93 28.20 6.94
N ASP A 217 -16.51 29.45 6.79
CA ASP A 217 -15.42 30.05 7.56
C ASP A 217 -15.73 30.15 9.05
N SER A 218 -17.00 30.28 9.44
CA SER A 218 -17.45 30.25 10.84
C SER A 218 -17.51 28.86 11.48
N THR A 219 -17.24 27.80 10.69
CA THR A 219 -17.25 26.42 11.16
C THR A 219 -16.15 26.20 12.20
N PRO A 220 -16.49 25.80 13.43
CA PRO A 220 -15.51 25.56 14.50
C PRO A 220 -14.83 24.19 14.39
N LEU A 221 -15.43 23.25 13.64
CA LEU A 221 -14.90 21.91 13.43
C LEU A 221 -13.81 21.92 12.36
N GLY A 222 -12.71 21.22 12.61
CA GLY A 222 -11.59 21.13 11.68
C GLY A 222 -10.82 22.44 11.49
N ASP A 223 -11.13 23.49 12.27
CA ASP A 223 -10.43 24.76 12.19
C ASP A 223 -9.12 24.72 12.97
N VAL A 224 -8.00 24.84 12.25
CA VAL A 224 -6.72 25.18 12.86
C VAL A 224 -6.20 26.40 12.13
N ALA A 225 -6.14 27.52 12.86
CA ALA A 225 -5.77 28.80 12.31
C ALA A 225 -4.38 28.76 11.67
N TRP A 226 -4.27 29.36 10.48
CA TRP A 226 -2.99 29.64 9.85
C TRP A 226 -2.25 30.71 10.67
N GLN A 227 -1.01 30.40 10.99
CA GLN A 227 -0.03 31.29 11.59
C GLN A 227 1.05 31.58 10.55
N SER A 228 1.72 32.71 10.70
CA SER A 228 2.91 33.01 9.91
C SER A 228 3.98 33.70 10.74
N PHE A 229 5.21 33.56 10.27
CA PHE A 229 6.33 34.39 10.68
C PHE A 229 7.17 34.70 9.44
N SER A 230 7.89 35.80 9.47
CA SER A 230 8.83 36.17 8.41
C SER A 230 10.26 35.95 8.88
N SER A 231 11.13 35.61 7.94
CA SER A 231 12.57 35.47 8.16
C SER A 231 13.34 36.34 7.18
N GLU A 232 14.45 36.91 7.63
CA GLU A 232 15.33 37.77 6.83
C GLU A 232 16.79 37.34 6.97
N TYR A 233 17.63 37.74 6.02
CA TYR A 233 19.07 37.55 6.13
C TYR A 233 19.64 38.54 7.15
N ASN A 234 20.39 38.03 8.13
CA ASN A 234 20.94 38.82 9.23
C ASN A 234 22.48 38.92 9.21
N GLY A 235 23.12 38.49 8.12
CA GLY A 235 24.57 38.56 7.96
C GLY A 235 25.05 39.92 7.43
N ALA A 236 26.37 40.04 7.24
CA ALA A 236 26.95 41.24 6.64
C ALA A 236 26.50 41.41 5.18
N LEU A 237 26.20 42.66 4.81
CA LEU A 237 25.84 43.04 3.46
C LEU A 237 27.11 43.43 2.66
N PRO A 238 27.19 43.08 1.37
CA PRO A 238 28.35 43.43 0.54
C PRO A 238 28.46 44.95 0.33
N GLU A 239 29.69 45.43 0.12
CA GLU A 239 29.93 46.80 -0.33
C GLU A 239 29.57 46.93 -1.83
N GLY A 240 28.47 47.60 -2.15
CA GLY A 240 28.01 47.81 -3.53
C GLY A 240 26.56 47.37 -3.75
N ASP A 241 26.27 46.75 -4.90
CA ASP A 241 24.93 46.24 -5.22
C ASP A 241 24.56 45.09 -4.28
N ILE A 242 23.51 45.29 -3.48
CA ILE A 242 23.02 44.29 -2.53
C ILE A 242 22.05 43.35 -3.25
N PRO A 243 22.31 42.04 -3.29
CA PRO A 243 21.37 41.08 -3.85
C PRO A 243 20.02 41.16 -3.14
N THR A 244 18.93 41.14 -3.92
CA THR A 244 17.57 41.29 -3.37
C THR A 244 17.24 40.23 -2.31
N TRP A 245 17.84 39.04 -2.40
CA TRP A 245 17.62 37.97 -1.44
C TRP A 245 18.15 38.30 -0.03
N MET A 246 19.13 39.21 0.10
CA MET A 246 19.66 39.63 1.40
C MET A 246 18.78 40.68 2.10
N THR A 247 17.84 41.30 1.39
CA THR A 247 16.93 42.34 1.90
C THR A 247 15.46 41.96 1.80
N SER A 248 15.16 40.76 1.29
CA SER A 248 13.80 40.24 1.16
C SER A 248 13.33 39.60 2.46
N GLU A 249 12.04 39.77 2.74
CA GLU A 249 11.32 39.03 3.77
C GLU A 249 10.80 37.70 3.20
N TYR A 250 10.92 36.63 3.98
CA TYR A 250 10.54 35.28 3.59
C TYR A 250 9.49 34.73 4.55
N ASP A 251 8.24 34.81 4.11
CA ASP A 251 7.10 34.35 4.91
C ASP A 251 6.97 32.83 4.89
N VAL A 252 6.81 32.27 6.09
CA VAL A 252 6.48 30.88 6.31
C VAL A 252 5.08 30.82 6.91
N TRP A 253 4.21 30.02 6.31
CA TRP A 253 2.83 29.84 6.75
C TRP A 253 2.65 28.42 7.28
N PHE A 254 2.11 28.27 8.49
CA PHE A 254 1.94 26.97 9.12
C PHE A 254 0.72 26.94 10.05
N ARG A 255 0.32 25.76 10.45
CA ARG A 255 -0.71 25.52 11.46
C ARG A 255 -0.04 24.97 12.71
N ASP A 256 -0.58 25.27 13.89
CA ASP A 256 0.01 24.77 15.14
C ASP A 256 0.03 23.23 15.14
N PRO A 257 1.22 22.59 15.12
CA PRO A 257 1.31 21.14 15.04
C PRO A 257 0.74 20.45 16.28
N ARG A 258 0.78 21.08 17.46
CA ARG A 258 0.20 20.50 18.69
C ARG A 258 -1.31 20.34 18.55
N ILE A 259 -2.00 21.36 18.05
CA ILE A 259 -3.45 21.32 17.81
C ILE A 259 -3.78 20.29 16.73
N LEU A 260 -2.99 20.25 15.65
CA LEU A 260 -3.16 19.24 14.59
C LEU A 260 -3.01 17.81 15.15
N VAL A 261 -2.01 17.56 16.01
CA VAL A 261 -1.82 16.25 16.66
C VAL A 261 -3.03 15.90 17.54
N HIS A 262 -3.53 16.84 18.35
CA HIS A 262 -4.73 16.63 19.17
C HIS A 262 -5.97 16.29 18.32
N ASN A 263 -6.14 16.96 17.18
CA ASN A 263 -7.23 16.66 16.24
C ASN A 263 -7.11 15.25 15.65
N ILE A 264 -5.89 14.83 15.30
CA ILE A 264 -5.64 13.48 14.78
C ILE A 264 -5.90 12.42 15.87
N LEU A 265 -5.40 12.63 17.09
CA LEU A 265 -5.56 11.71 18.22
C LEU A 265 -7.02 11.55 18.66
N SER A 266 -7.82 12.61 18.55
CA SER A 266 -9.23 12.58 18.95
C SER A 266 -10.18 12.07 17.87
N ASN A 267 -9.70 11.74 16.67
CA ASN A 267 -10.54 11.34 15.55
C ASN A 267 -11.12 9.91 15.75
N PRO A 268 -12.45 9.75 15.87
CA PRO A 268 -13.08 8.43 16.04
C PRO A 268 -12.93 7.52 14.82
N ASP A 269 -12.69 8.04 13.62
CA ASP A 269 -12.54 7.23 12.40
C ASP A 269 -11.33 6.28 12.44
N PHE A 270 -10.43 6.46 13.43
CA PHE A 270 -9.26 5.62 13.65
C PHE A 270 -9.47 4.55 14.73
N GLU A 271 -10.64 4.48 15.37
CA GLU A 271 -10.95 3.42 16.33
C GLU A 271 -10.82 2.03 15.66
N GLY A 272 -10.11 1.11 16.32
CA GLY A 272 -9.79 -0.22 15.77
C GLY A 272 -8.59 -0.25 14.80
N GLU A 273 -8.10 0.91 14.33
CA GLU A 273 -6.98 1.05 13.38
C GLU A 273 -5.86 1.95 13.94
N PHE A 274 -5.74 1.96 15.26
CA PHE A 274 -4.82 2.79 16.02
C PHE A 274 -4.12 1.98 17.10
N ASP A 275 -2.81 2.11 17.20
CA ASP A 275 -1.98 1.42 18.18
C ASP A 275 -1.59 2.40 19.31
N TYR A 276 -2.11 2.14 20.51
CA TYR A 276 -1.87 2.96 21.72
C TYR A 276 -0.52 2.72 22.37
N ALA A 277 0.10 1.59 22.03
CA ALA A 277 1.34 1.13 22.59
C ALA A 277 2.20 0.49 21.50
N PRO A 278 3.53 0.65 21.59
CA PRO A 278 4.47 -0.17 20.85
C PRO A 278 4.24 -1.67 21.14
N LEU A 279 4.37 -2.50 20.11
CA LEU A 279 4.11 -3.94 20.22
C LEU A 279 5.11 -4.80 19.42
N GLN A 280 5.26 -6.05 19.83
CA GLN A 280 5.90 -7.12 19.07
C GLN A 280 4.83 -8.01 18.48
N GLU A 281 4.69 -7.96 17.17
CA GLU A 281 3.74 -8.80 16.45
C GLU A 281 4.45 -10.06 15.96
N TYR A 282 3.83 -11.21 16.20
CA TYR A 282 4.36 -12.51 15.78
C TYR A 282 3.32 -13.25 14.95
N ASP A 283 3.81 -13.97 13.94
CA ASP A 283 3.00 -14.91 13.19
C ASP A 283 2.60 -16.08 14.09
N THR A 284 1.31 -16.33 14.23
CA THR A 284 0.77 -17.41 15.06
C THR A 284 1.10 -18.80 14.54
N SER A 285 1.38 -18.95 13.24
CA SER A 285 1.66 -20.23 12.59
C SER A 285 3.11 -20.68 12.71
N ASN A 286 4.06 -19.74 12.62
CA ASN A 286 5.50 -20.05 12.56
C ASN A 286 6.35 -19.28 13.60
N GLY A 287 5.74 -18.38 14.37
CA GLY A 287 6.42 -17.58 15.40
C GLY A 287 7.35 -16.49 14.86
N ALA A 288 7.36 -16.22 13.54
CA ALA A 288 8.21 -15.19 12.96
C ALA A 288 7.73 -13.79 13.35
N HIS A 289 8.68 -12.90 13.68
CA HIS A 289 8.36 -11.52 14.00
C HIS A 289 7.88 -10.78 12.74
N ARG A 290 6.83 -9.96 12.88
CA ARG A 290 6.17 -9.24 11.78
C ARG A 290 6.38 -7.73 11.90
N PHE A 291 6.95 -7.15 10.84
CA PHE A 291 7.08 -5.71 10.66
C PHE A 291 5.97 -5.26 9.70
N GLN A 292 4.92 -4.67 10.24
CA GLN A 292 3.78 -4.16 9.48
C GLN A 292 3.65 -2.67 9.71
N ASP A 293 3.17 -2.28 10.89
CA ASP A 293 2.93 -0.90 11.27
C ASP A 293 4.15 -0.32 11.99
N PHE A 294 4.20 1.01 12.12
CA PHE A 294 5.33 1.65 12.79
C PHE A 294 5.48 1.17 14.24
N MET A 295 4.36 1.05 14.96
CA MET A 295 4.36 0.59 16.36
C MET A 295 4.80 -0.86 16.52
N SER A 296 4.69 -1.69 15.48
CA SER A 296 5.16 -3.09 15.49
C SER A 296 6.68 -3.22 15.29
N ALA A 297 7.34 -2.18 14.78
CA ALA A 297 8.78 -2.19 14.52
C ALA A 297 9.62 -1.63 15.67
N ILE A 298 9.05 -0.72 16.46
CA ILE A 298 9.83 0.05 17.43
C ILE A 298 10.11 -0.67 18.76
N PHE A 299 9.32 -1.69 19.11
CA PHE A 299 9.53 -2.51 20.31
C PHE A 299 10.18 -3.84 19.94
N HIS A 300 11.49 -3.95 19.70
CA HIS A 300 12.12 -5.25 19.36
C HIS A 300 13.48 -5.47 20.07
N PRO A 301 13.76 -6.66 20.66
CA PRO A 301 14.85 -6.85 21.64
C PRO A 301 16.27 -6.75 21.07
N PHE A 302 16.43 -6.94 19.74
CA PHE A 302 17.73 -6.85 19.05
C PHE A 302 17.95 -5.51 18.34
N SER A 303 17.21 -4.45 18.72
CA SER A 303 17.16 -3.17 17.98
C SER A 303 17.84 -1.99 18.69
N ASN A 304 18.60 -2.22 19.77
CA ASN A 304 19.21 -1.24 20.71
C ASN A 304 20.16 -0.16 20.11
N PHE A 305 20.31 -0.06 18.79
CA PHE A 305 21.31 0.79 18.13
C PHE A 305 20.72 1.99 17.37
N LEU A 306 19.46 2.37 17.61
CA LEU A 306 18.81 3.55 16.98
C LEU A 306 18.01 4.34 18.04
N ILE A 307 18.19 5.65 18.07
CA ILE A 307 17.55 6.64 18.95
C ILE A 307 16.02 6.62 18.81
N SER A 308 15.45 6.41 17.61
CA SER A 308 13.99 6.29 17.45
C SER A 308 13.40 5.08 18.18
N HIS A 309 14.20 4.01 18.36
CA HIS A 309 13.81 2.74 18.99
C HIS A 309 14.04 2.79 20.48
N ASN A 310 15.20 3.29 20.89
CA ASN A 310 15.49 3.57 22.30
C ASN A 310 14.65 4.72 22.84
N SER A 311 13.94 5.50 22.01
CA SER A 311 13.13 6.62 22.50
C SER A 311 12.10 6.17 23.52
N GLN A 312 11.44 5.03 23.34
CA GLN A 312 10.48 4.53 24.33
C GLN A 312 11.15 4.04 25.59
N ASP A 313 12.27 3.33 25.47
CA ASP A 313 13.04 2.86 26.61
C ASP A 313 13.56 4.04 27.44
N LEU A 314 14.15 5.05 26.79
CA LEU A 314 14.59 6.31 27.39
C LEU A 314 13.43 7.10 27.98
N ILE A 315 12.24 7.07 27.36
CA ILE A 315 11.05 7.68 27.93
C ILE A 315 10.67 6.90 29.20
N ALA A 316 10.65 5.57 29.15
CA ALA A 316 10.27 4.69 30.25
C ALA A 316 11.22 4.72 31.47
N GLU A 317 12.43 5.26 31.32
CA GLU A 317 13.33 5.56 32.44
C GLU A 317 12.80 6.68 33.35
N ASP A 318 11.97 7.60 32.83
CA ASP A 318 11.33 8.65 33.63
C ASP A 318 10.05 8.12 34.30
N PRO A 319 9.97 8.08 35.64
CA PRO A 319 8.78 7.62 36.34
C PRO A 319 7.49 8.37 35.98
N ASN A 320 7.59 9.64 35.55
CA ASN A 320 6.42 10.46 35.20
C ASN A 320 5.78 10.07 33.87
N THR A 321 6.51 9.35 33.02
CA THR A 321 6.04 8.93 31.70
C THR A 321 5.49 7.51 31.70
N ILE A 322 5.71 6.73 32.76
CA ILE A 322 5.18 5.38 32.91
C ILE A 322 3.66 5.41 32.78
N GLY A 323 3.12 4.52 31.95
CA GLY A 323 1.71 4.47 31.59
C GLY A 323 1.35 5.31 30.38
N SER A 324 2.24 6.16 29.88
CA SER A 324 1.93 7.05 28.75
C SER A 324 1.91 6.32 27.41
N MET A 325 1.18 6.89 26.47
CA MET A 325 1.22 6.60 25.05
C MET A 325 2.36 7.39 24.39
N PHE A 326 3.21 6.73 23.62
CA PHE A 326 4.20 7.43 22.79
C PHE A 326 3.59 7.82 21.44
N VAL A 327 3.81 9.06 21.00
CA VAL A 327 3.27 9.61 19.75
C VAL A 327 4.40 10.21 18.89
N PRO A 328 5.07 9.37 18.08
CA PRO A 328 6.02 9.84 17.06
C PRO A 328 5.34 10.64 15.95
N ILE A 329 5.91 11.81 15.64
CA ILE A 329 5.45 12.72 14.58
C ILE A 329 6.20 12.42 13.29
N ILE A 330 5.46 12.00 12.26
CA ILE A 330 5.98 11.79 10.92
C ILE A 330 5.86 13.08 10.13
N LEU A 331 6.94 13.46 9.45
CA LEU A 331 6.99 14.64 8.59
C LEU A 331 7.29 14.24 7.16
N GLY A 332 6.88 15.07 6.21
CA GLY A 332 7.33 14.93 4.83
C GLY A 332 7.22 16.24 4.09
N SER A 333 8.23 16.56 3.28
CA SER A 333 8.25 17.75 2.45
C SER A 333 8.77 17.39 1.07
N ASP A 334 8.18 18.01 0.05
CA ASP A 334 8.73 18.01 -1.29
C ASP A 334 8.28 19.28 -2.01
N LYS A 335 9.17 19.82 -2.84
CA LYS A 335 8.88 21.02 -3.61
C LYS A 335 8.14 20.64 -4.88
N THR A 336 6.94 21.17 -5.03
CA THR A 336 6.09 20.84 -6.17
C THR A 336 5.89 22.03 -7.10
N THR A 337 5.94 21.79 -8.41
CA THR A 337 5.67 22.80 -9.45
C THR A 337 4.21 22.72 -9.86
N VAL A 338 3.55 23.87 -9.95
CA VAL A 338 2.11 23.93 -10.26
C VAL A 338 1.81 24.33 -11.71
N SER A 339 2.73 25.01 -12.42
CA SER A 339 2.59 25.36 -13.85
C SER A 339 3.51 24.52 -14.75
N VAL A 340 2.93 23.61 -15.54
CA VAL A 340 3.69 22.71 -16.44
C VAL A 340 4.30 23.44 -17.64
N ALA A 341 3.57 24.43 -18.21
CA ALA A 341 3.99 25.11 -19.43
C ALA A 341 5.04 26.23 -19.20
N THR A 342 5.03 26.89 -18.04
CA THR A 342 5.95 27.99 -17.74
C THR A 342 6.98 27.63 -16.66
N GLY A 343 6.75 26.66 -15.79
CA GLY A 343 7.71 26.19 -14.78
C GLY A 343 8.05 27.20 -13.67
N HIS A 344 7.46 28.39 -13.65
CA HIS A 344 7.88 29.49 -12.78
C HIS A 344 7.27 29.43 -11.36
N ASN A 345 6.13 28.76 -11.16
CA ASN A 345 5.45 28.74 -9.87
C ASN A 345 5.68 27.42 -9.13
N GLN A 346 6.34 27.50 -7.98
CA GLN A 346 6.65 26.38 -7.09
C GLN A 346 6.16 26.67 -5.69
N TYR A 347 5.76 25.62 -4.97
CA TYR A 347 5.41 25.68 -3.56
C TYR A 347 6.10 24.53 -2.82
N TRP A 348 6.41 24.73 -1.54
CA TRP A 348 7.10 23.75 -0.72
C TRP A 348 6.26 23.40 0.51
N PRO A 349 5.22 22.55 0.33
CA PRO A 349 4.40 22.12 1.44
C PRO A 349 5.16 21.17 2.38
N VAL A 350 4.81 21.23 3.66
CA VAL A 350 5.20 20.28 4.70
C VAL A 350 3.94 19.57 5.17
N TYR A 351 3.98 18.25 5.23
CA TYR A 351 2.91 17.40 5.73
C TYR A 351 3.29 16.79 7.06
N MET A 352 2.29 16.45 7.86
CA MET A 352 2.44 15.83 9.16
C MET A 352 1.46 14.66 9.33
N SER A 353 1.89 13.63 10.04
CA SER A 353 1.10 12.48 10.51
C SER A 353 1.62 12.05 11.88
N ILE A 354 0.91 11.14 12.54
CA ILE A 354 1.43 10.41 13.70
C ILE A 354 1.62 8.93 13.37
N SER A 355 2.51 8.27 14.09
CA SER A 355 2.86 6.88 13.82
C SER A 355 1.88 5.84 14.37
N ASN A 356 1.05 6.23 15.35
CA ASN A 356 0.06 5.38 16.00
C ASN A 356 -1.06 4.91 15.05
N ILE A 357 -1.28 5.64 13.96
CA ILE A 357 -2.24 5.23 12.92
C ILE A 357 -1.59 4.14 12.08
N ARG A 358 -2.30 3.02 11.91
CA ARG A 358 -1.85 1.89 11.08
C ARG A 358 -1.65 2.29 9.62
N ASN A 359 -0.79 1.55 8.93
CA ASN A 359 -0.32 1.88 7.58
C ASN A 359 -1.45 1.89 6.54
N ASN A 360 -2.42 0.99 6.67
CA ASN A 360 -3.63 0.95 5.82
C ASN A 360 -4.41 2.28 5.88
N VAL A 361 -4.65 2.82 7.07
CA VAL A 361 -5.38 4.08 7.27
C VAL A 361 -4.57 5.28 6.82
N ARG A 362 -3.26 5.29 7.10
CA ARG A 362 -2.37 6.36 6.62
C ARG A 362 -2.34 6.45 5.09
N ARG A 363 -2.43 5.31 4.40
CA ARG A 363 -2.53 5.22 2.94
C ARG A 363 -3.92 5.57 2.41
N ALA A 364 -4.99 5.21 3.10
CA ALA A 364 -6.39 5.42 2.67
C ALA A 364 -6.88 6.88 2.72
N HIS A 365 -5.99 7.86 2.93
CA HIS A 365 -6.29 9.30 2.88
C HIS A 365 -7.41 9.80 3.83
N ARG A 366 -7.75 9.06 4.89
CA ARG A 366 -8.76 9.40 5.92
C ARG A 366 -8.30 10.47 6.92
N ASN A 367 -7.76 11.58 6.43
CA ASN A 367 -7.14 12.64 7.26
C ASN A 367 -6.00 12.18 8.19
N GLY A 368 -5.45 10.97 8.01
CA GLY A 368 -4.26 10.52 8.74
C GLY A 368 -2.99 11.31 8.39
N VAL A 369 -2.99 12.04 7.27
CA VAL A 369 -1.90 12.94 6.85
C VAL A 369 -2.50 14.32 6.56
N VAL A 370 -1.99 15.33 7.26
CA VAL A 370 -2.47 16.72 7.23
C VAL A 370 -1.39 17.67 6.70
N LEU A 371 -1.81 18.80 6.11
CA LEU A 371 -0.89 19.86 5.67
C LEU A 371 -0.42 20.69 6.87
N LEU A 372 0.86 20.62 7.23
CA LEU A 372 1.40 21.41 8.34
C LEU A 372 1.64 22.87 7.92
N GLY A 373 2.23 23.10 6.74
CA GLY A 373 2.61 24.44 6.31
C GLY A 373 3.21 24.52 4.92
N PHE A 374 3.62 25.73 4.54
CA PHE A 374 4.38 26.05 3.34
C PHE A 374 5.67 26.75 3.74
N LEU A 375 6.80 26.15 3.36
CA LEU A 375 8.12 26.73 3.54
C LEU A 375 8.36 27.83 2.51
N ALA A 376 9.14 28.84 2.90
CA ALA A 376 9.59 29.88 1.99
C ALA A 376 10.55 29.30 0.92
N ILE A 377 10.39 29.76 -0.32
CA ILE A 377 11.29 29.43 -1.42
C ILE A 377 12.04 30.71 -1.81
N PRO A 378 13.25 30.93 -1.26
CA PRO A 378 14.06 32.08 -1.66
C PRO A 378 14.50 31.94 -3.12
N THR A 379 14.15 32.93 -3.92
CA THR A 379 14.54 33.05 -5.33
C THR A 379 15.64 34.09 -5.48
N THR A 380 16.53 33.88 -6.44
CA THR A 380 17.59 34.83 -6.78
C THR A 380 17.94 34.70 -8.27
N ASP A 381 18.74 35.62 -8.79
CA ASP A 381 19.25 35.56 -10.16
C ASP A 381 20.25 34.40 -10.35
N LYS A 382 20.56 34.05 -11.61
CA LYS A 382 21.42 32.88 -11.90
C LYS A 382 22.86 33.02 -11.39
N GLU A 383 23.37 34.24 -11.25
CA GLU A 383 24.72 34.50 -10.77
C GLU A 383 24.78 34.26 -9.26
N SER A 384 23.87 34.88 -8.51
CA SER A 384 23.72 34.69 -7.07
C SER A 384 23.31 33.27 -6.67
N ALA A 385 22.67 32.49 -7.54
CA ALA A 385 22.24 31.12 -7.21
C ALA A 385 23.41 30.17 -6.87
N LYS A 386 24.62 30.45 -7.35
CA LYS A 386 25.84 29.67 -7.06
C LYS A 386 26.63 30.20 -5.86
N ASP A 387 26.28 31.38 -5.37
CA ASP A 387 26.94 32.00 -4.23
C ASP A 387 26.87 31.11 -2.97
N ALA A 388 27.96 31.11 -2.21
CA ALA A 388 28.07 30.29 -1.00
C ALA A 388 27.16 30.83 0.12
N HIS A 389 27.06 32.16 0.27
CA HIS A 389 26.21 32.77 1.29
C HIS A 389 24.73 32.51 1.00
N PHE A 390 24.31 32.61 -0.27
CA PHE A 390 22.93 32.26 -0.63
C PHE A 390 22.62 30.78 -0.38
N ARG A 391 23.50 29.86 -0.79
CA ARG A 391 23.30 28.43 -0.53
C ARG A 391 23.22 28.10 0.96
N LYS A 392 24.03 28.76 1.79
CA LYS A 392 23.97 28.66 3.26
C LYS A 392 22.64 29.20 3.80
N PHE A 393 22.28 30.43 3.41
CA PHE A 393 21.03 31.07 3.83
C PHE A 393 19.81 30.19 3.51
N ARG A 394 19.74 29.61 2.31
CA ARG A 394 18.66 28.70 1.92
C ARG A 394 18.49 27.50 2.85
N ARG A 395 19.61 26.88 3.23
CA ARG A 395 19.63 25.72 4.11
C ARG A 395 19.26 26.13 5.55
N GLN A 396 19.80 27.24 6.04
CA GLN A 396 19.45 27.78 7.36
C GLN A 396 17.98 28.17 7.45
N LEU A 397 17.44 28.82 6.42
CA LEU A 397 16.03 29.19 6.34
C LEU A 397 15.13 27.95 6.49
N LEU A 398 15.45 26.85 5.81
CA LEU A 398 14.72 25.59 5.97
C LEU A 398 14.76 25.08 7.43
N HIS A 399 15.96 24.95 8.00
CA HIS A 399 16.12 24.37 9.34
C HIS A 399 15.49 25.22 10.44
N SER A 400 15.71 26.54 10.40
CA SER A 400 15.08 27.49 11.33
C SER A 400 13.56 27.48 11.18
N SER A 401 13.05 27.35 9.95
CA SER A 401 11.61 27.28 9.70
C SER A 401 10.99 26.03 10.30
N LEU A 402 11.57 24.85 10.04
CA LEU A 402 11.09 23.58 10.61
C LEU A 402 11.17 23.58 12.14
N ALA A 403 12.27 24.09 12.71
CA ALA A 403 12.42 24.20 14.16
C ALA A 403 11.35 25.11 14.77
N LYS A 404 11.07 26.27 14.15
CA LYS A 404 10.05 27.21 14.62
C LYS A 404 8.64 26.64 14.48
N MET A 405 8.33 26.01 13.35
CA MET A 405 7.03 25.39 13.10
C MET A 405 6.69 24.32 14.13
N LEU A 406 7.68 23.51 14.56
CA LEU A 406 7.52 22.38 15.47
C LEU A 406 7.66 22.74 16.96
N GLU A 407 7.95 24.01 17.28
CA GLU A 407 8.27 24.45 18.65
C GLU A 407 7.17 24.11 19.67
N SER A 408 5.89 24.19 19.27
CA SER A 408 4.76 23.96 20.18
C SER A 408 4.65 22.51 20.68
N LEU A 409 5.28 21.55 20.00
CA LEU A 409 5.32 20.15 20.43
C LEU A 409 6.38 19.88 21.50
N LYS A 410 7.41 20.73 21.59
CA LYS A 410 8.61 20.48 22.40
C LYS A 410 8.32 20.22 23.89
N PRO A 411 7.41 20.95 24.57
CA PRO A 411 7.07 20.67 25.97
C PRO A 411 6.49 19.26 26.18
N GLY A 412 5.63 18.82 25.27
CA GLY A 412 5.01 17.50 25.30
C GLY A 412 5.96 16.34 24.97
N MET A 413 7.21 16.63 24.58
CA MET A 413 8.24 15.61 24.38
C MET A 413 8.94 15.18 25.68
N THR A 414 8.78 15.93 26.76
CA THR A 414 9.35 15.55 28.07
C THR A 414 8.27 15.40 29.13
N THR A 415 7.24 16.24 29.09
CA THR A 415 6.12 16.17 30.02
C THR A 415 4.89 15.61 29.31
N PRO A 416 4.31 14.48 29.74
CA PRO A 416 3.12 13.93 29.10
C PRO A 416 1.93 14.91 29.11
N GLU A 417 1.17 14.95 28.02
CA GLU A 417 -0.07 15.70 27.92
C GLU A 417 -1.28 14.77 28.01
N VAL A 418 -2.32 15.16 28.73
CA VAL A 418 -3.59 14.41 28.74
C VAL A 418 -4.34 14.74 27.44
N VAL A 419 -4.55 13.72 26.62
CA VAL A 419 -5.23 13.84 25.32
C VAL A 419 -6.32 12.79 25.20
N ARG A 420 -7.34 13.10 24.40
CA ARG A 420 -8.39 12.14 24.06
C ARG A 420 -7.98 11.33 22.83
N SER A 421 -8.21 10.02 22.90
CA SER A 421 -7.90 9.02 21.89
C SER A 421 -9.11 8.67 20.99
N PRO A 422 -8.92 7.88 19.91
CA PRO A 422 -10.00 7.48 18.99
C PRO A 422 -11.13 6.68 19.66
N ASP A 423 -10.80 5.82 20.62
CA ASP A 423 -11.76 5.08 21.46
C ASP A 423 -12.54 5.95 22.47
N GLY A 424 -12.25 7.26 22.50
CA GLY A 424 -12.90 8.21 23.39
C GLY A 424 -12.30 8.31 24.79
N HIS A 425 -11.34 7.45 25.16
CA HIS A 425 -10.64 7.53 26.44
C HIS A 425 -9.61 8.66 26.46
N PHE A 426 -9.29 9.15 27.66
CA PHE A 426 -8.12 9.99 27.86
C PHE A 426 -6.89 9.13 28.14
N ARG A 427 -5.74 9.58 27.65
CA ARG A 427 -4.43 8.97 27.89
C ARG A 427 -3.39 10.08 28.10
N ARG A 428 -2.38 9.80 28.91
CA ARG A 428 -1.15 10.61 28.96
C ARG A 428 -0.34 10.33 27.70
N ALA A 429 0.07 11.36 26.96
CA ALA A 429 0.78 11.23 25.69
C ALA A 429 2.12 11.96 25.72
N VAL A 430 3.20 11.27 25.31
CA VAL A 430 4.53 11.84 25.13
C VAL A 430 4.86 11.90 23.65
N TYR A 431 5.24 13.07 23.15
CA TYR A 431 5.60 13.27 21.75
C TYR A 431 7.07 12.93 21.47
N GLY A 432 7.36 12.61 20.22
CA GLY A 432 8.73 12.50 19.71
C GLY A 432 8.78 12.80 18.22
N LEU A 433 9.94 13.15 17.68
CA LEU A 433 10.10 13.22 16.23
C LEU A 433 10.29 11.80 15.67
N GLY A 434 9.44 11.46 14.72
CA GLY A 434 9.48 10.20 13.97
C GLY A 434 10.07 10.39 12.58
N PRO A 435 9.78 9.45 11.66
CA PRO A 435 10.37 9.45 10.32
C PRO A 435 10.11 10.72 9.52
N TYR A 436 11.11 11.12 8.72
CA TYR A 436 10.99 12.18 7.74
C TYR A 436 11.02 11.60 6.32
N ILE A 437 9.92 11.79 5.59
CA ILE A 437 9.71 11.36 4.21
C ILE A 437 10.24 12.43 3.26
N ALA A 438 11.31 12.09 2.53
CA ALA A 438 12.01 13.01 1.64
C ALA A 438 12.68 12.23 0.50
N ASP A 439 12.78 12.85 -0.68
CA ASP A 439 13.59 12.32 -1.78
C ASP A 439 15.10 12.54 -1.50
N TYR A 440 15.99 11.98 -2.30
CA TYR A 440 17.43 12.05 -1.99
C TYR A 440 18.01 13.48 -1.86
N PRO A 441 17.77 14.40 -2.81
CA PRO A 441 18.17 15.80 -2.65
C PRO A 441 17.66 16.45 -1.36
N GLU A 442 16.39 16.22 -1.00
CA GLU A 442 15.80 16.73 0.24
C GLU A 442 16.40 16.03 1.47
N GLN A 443 16.69 14.73 1.42
CA GLN A 443 17.39 13.98 2.48
C GLN A 443 18.79 14.56 2.75
N ALA A 444 19.56 14.85 1.69
CA ALA A 444 20.88 15.45 1.82
C ALA A 444 20.79 16.87 2.41
N LEU A 445 19.76 17.63 2.03
CA LEU A 445 19.47 18.94 2.57
C LEU A 445 19.13 18.87 4.07
N LEU A 446 18.21 18.00 4.47
CA LEU A 446 17.77 17.83 5.86
C LEU A 446 18.90 17.32 6.76
N ALA A 447 19.70 16.37 6.28
CA ALA A 447 20.80 15.80 7.04
C ALA A 447 22.09 16.65 7.02
N CYS A 448 22.07 17.83 6.37
CA CYS A 448 23.25 18.69 6.21
C CYS A 448 24.45 17.98 5.57
N ILE A 449 24.18 17.21 4.51
CA ILE A 449 25.15 16.39 3.80
C ILE A 449 25.47 17.01 2.43
N VAL A 450 26.67 16.76 1.93
CA VAL A 450 27.09 17.16 0.59
C VAL A 450 26.43 16.25 -0.45
N GLN A 451 25.99 16.82 -1.57
CA GLN A 451 25.40 16.05 -2.66
C GLN A 451 26.36 14.93 -3.11
N ASN A 452 25.79 13.76 -3.38
CA ASN A 452 26.45 12.48 -3.72
C ASN A 452 26.98 11.64 -2.54
N TRP A 453 26.86 12.11 -1.30
CA TRP A 453 27.18 11.32 -0.11
C TRP A 453 25.93 10.63 0.47
N CYS A 454 26.14 9.56 1.23
CA CYS A 454 25.03 8.91 1.93
C CYS A 454 24.63 9.70 3.18
N PRO A 455 23.34 10.00 3.39
CA PRO A 455 22.89 10.70 4.59
C PRO A 455 22.80 9.81 5.85
N LYS A 456 23.03 8.51 5.71
CA LYS A 456 22.83 7.50 6.76
C LYS A 456 24.12 6.82 7.24
N CYS A 457 25.10 6.68 6.35
CA CYS A 457 26.37 6.02 6.67
C CYS A 457 27.58 6.88 6.29
N THR A 458 28.73 6.48 6.79
CA THR A 458 30.02 7.17 6.59
C THR A 458 30.71 6.76 5.29
N ALA A 459 29.98 6.18 4.33
CA ALA A 459 30.54 5.79 3.05
C ALA A 459 31.00 7.04 2.27
N PRO A 460 32.23 7.04 1.70
CA PRO A 460 32.70 8.13 0.88
C PRO A 460 31.95 8.19 -0.46
N ALA A 461 31.82 9.39 -1.03
CA ALA A 461 31.04 9.59 -2.26
C ALA A 461 31.57 8.82 -3.48
N ASP A 462 32.86 8.50 -3.51
CA ASP A 462 33.54 7.74 -4.57
C ASP A 462 33.75 6.25 -4.23
N GLY A 463 33.23 5.80 -3.09
CA GLY A 463 33.31 4.41 -2.65
C GLY A 463 32.06 3.96 -1.92
N LEU A 464 30.87 4.33 -2.40
CA LEU A 464 29.62 4.03 -1.71
C LEU A 464 29.41 2.52 -1.47
N ASP A 465 29.92 1.67 -2.35
CA ASP A 465 29.71 0.22 -2.30
C ASP A 465 30.99 -0.58 -1.99
N ASN A 466 32.09 0.09 -1.61
CA ASN A 466 33.42 -0.53 -1.48
C ASN A 466 33.74 -1.07 -0.08
N GLY A 467 32.75 -1.23 0.80
CA GLY A 467 32.99 -1.73 2.15
C GLY A 467 31.79 -1.68 3.09
N THR A 468 32.03 -2.14 4.32
CA THR A 468 31.09 -1.98 5.44
C THR A 468 31.41 -0.67 6.15
N TYR A 469 30.50 0.30 6.05
CA TYR A 469 30.68 1.64 6.62
C TYR A 469 29.91 1.80 7.94
N GLY A 470 30.45 2.68 8.80
CA GLY A 470 29.77 3.10 10.02
C GLY A 470 28.53 3.93 9.74
N ARG A 471 27.79 4.28 10.80
CA ARG A 471 26.58 5.10 10.69
C ARG A 471 26.93 6.56 10.94
N ARG A 472 26.19 7.46 10.29
CA ARG A 472 26.11 8.84 10.75
C ARG A 472 25.14 8.91 11.93
N SER A 473 25.49 9.74 12.89
CA SER A 473 24.63 10.12 14.01
C SER A 473 24.91 11.57 14.37
N ARG A 474 24.05 12.16 15.19
CA ARG A 474 24.25 13.47 15.79
C ARG A 474 25.60 13.55 16.49
N ASP A 475 25.90 12.60 17.37
CA ASP A 475 27.15 12.56 18.13
C ASP A 475 28.37 12.50 17.20
N HIS A 476 28.31 11.67 16.15
CA HIS A 476 29.37 11.59 15.14
C HIS A 476 29.56 12.95 14.45
N THR A 477 28.47 13.60 14.05
CA THR A 477 28.53 14.91 13.38
C THR A 477 29.04 16.00 14.32
N GLU A 478 28.61 16.05 15.59
CA GLU A 478 29.07 17.03 16.58
C GLU A 478 30.58 16.89 16.84
N VAL A 479 31.08 15.67 17.05
CA VAL A 479 32.53 15.41 17.23
C VAL A 479 33.33 15.90 16.02
N LEU A 480 32.87 15.62 14.79
CA LEU A 480 33.59 16.07 13.59
C LEU A 480 33.59 17.59 13.47
N VAL A 481 32.46 18.25 13.75
CA VAL A 481 32.34 19.71 13.68
C VAL A 481 33.22 20.42 14.71
N GLU A 482 33.43 19.82 15.87
CA GLU A 482 34.33 20.36 16.91
C GLU A 482 35.82 20.21 16.53
N GLU A 483 36.18 19.11 15.84
CA GLU A 483 37.58 18.76 15.59
C GLU A 483 38.13 19.26 14.25
N PHE A 484 37.28 19.47 13.23
CA PHE A 484 37.72 19.75 11.86
C PHE A 484 37.23 21.08 11.29
N GLU A 485 38.05 21.70 10.46
CA GLU A 485 37.66 22.89 9.68
C GLU A 485 36.61 22.55 8.60
N LEU A 486 35.80 23.54 8.20
CA LEU A 486 34.69 23.36 7.25
C LEU A 486 35.09 22.72 5.91
N GLY A 487 36.30 23.01 5.41
CA GLY A 487 36.80 22.40 4.17
C GLY A 487 37.00 20.89 4.31
N VAL A 488 37.62 20.46 5.41
CA VAL A 488 37.84 19.03 5.70
C VAL A 488 36.50 18.31 5.91
N LEU A 489 35.57 18.92 6.63
CA LEU A 489 34.22 18.38 6.79
C LEU A 489 33.52 18.15 5.45
N TRP A 490 33.64 19.11 4.53
CA TRP A 490 33.03 19.03 3.22
C TRP A 490 33.67 17.94 2.34
N ASP A 491 35.01 17.94 2.23
CA ASP A 491 35.74 17.10 1.28
C ASP A 491 35.93 15.65 1.78
N GLU A 492 36.24 15.46 3.06
CA GLU A 492 36.59 14.13 3.62
C GLU A 492 35.40 13.43 4.28
N TYR A 493 34.42 14.18 4.78
CA TYR A 493 33.28 13.62 5.53
C TYR A 493 31.93 13.89 4.87
N GLY A 494 31.87 14.70 3.81
CA GLY A 494 30.63 15.07 3.14
C GLY A 494 29.64 15.81 4.04
N LEU A 495 30.12 16.57 5.02
CA LEU A 495 29.32 17.30 6.00
C LEU A 495 29.31 18.80 5.71
N VAL A 496 28.15 19.42 5.91
CA VAL A 496 27.98 20.87 5.89
C VAL A 496 27.95 21.36 7.34
N GLY A 497 29.13 21.59 7.90
CA GLY A 497 29.34 21.81 9.33
C GLY A 497 28.95 23.20 9.87
N ASP A 498 28.55 24.14 9.01
CA ASP A 498 28.17 25.49 9.42
C ASP A 498 26.65 25.69 9.55
N ILE A 499 25.91 24.58 9.63
CA ILE A 499 24.45 24.53 9.75
C ILE A 499 24.09 23.49 10.81
N VAL A 500 23.15 23.85 11.68
CA VAL A 500 22.61 22.96 12.69
C VAL A 500 21.29 22.36 12.17
N PRO A 501 21.18 21.03 12.02
CA PRO A 501 19.93 20.38 11.66
C PRO A 501 18.81 20.71 12.66
N PHE A 502 17.58 20.89 12.16
CA PHE A 502 16.44 21.27 12.98
C PHE A 502 16.13 20.25 14.10
N THR A 503 16.50 18.98 13.91
CA THR A 503 16.32 17.91 14.90
C THR A 503 17.12 18.15 16.18
N ASN A 504 18.26 18.85 16.10
CA ASN A 504 19.12 19.09 17.27
C ASN A 504 18.44 19.96 18.35
N TYR A 505 17.38 20.69 17.98
CA TYR A 505 16.59 21.51 18.90
C TYR A 505 15.54 20.70 19.69
N PHE A 506 15.36 19.41 19.39
CA PHE A 506 14.36 18.54 20.01
C PHE A 506 15.02 17.34 20.72
N PRO A 507 14.47 16.88 21.86
CA PRO A 507 14.98 15.71 22.57
C PRO A 507 14.79 14.44 21.74
N ARG A 508 15.76 13.51 21.83
CA ARG A 508 15.72 12.18 21.20
C ARG A 508 15.48 12.22 19.68
N ALA A 509 16.00 13.24 19.00
CA ALA A 509 15.87 13.42 17.56
C ALA A 509 17.23 13.49 16.87
N ASP A 510 17.46 12.58 15.92
CA ASP A 510 18.65 12.54 15.07
C ASP A 510 18.23 12.35 13.62
N ILE A 511 18.52 13.36 12.79
CA ILE A 511 18.10 13.34 11.40
C ILE A 511 18.68 12.15 10.62
N HIS A 512 19.90 11.69 10.90
CA HIS A 512 20.51 10.57 10.16
C HIS A 512 19.75 9.25 10.36
N GLU A 513 19.10 9.12 11.51
CA GLU A 513 18.29 7.98 11.86
C GLU A 513 16.84 8.13 11.42
N LEU A 514 16.29 9.36 11.45
CA LEU A 514 14.88 9.63 11.15
C LEU A 514 14.53 9.64 9.65
N LEU A 515 15.48 9.70 8.72
CA LEU A 515 15.13 9.66 7.29
C LEU A 515 14.46 8.33 6.90
N SER A 516 13.28 8.35 6.28
CA SER A 516 12.57 7.13 5.89
C SER A 516 13.10 6.52 4.57
N PRO A 517 12.84 5.24 4.27
CA PRO A 517 13.00 4.70 2.92
C PRO A 517 12.04 5.37 1.95
N ASP A 518 12.47 5.60 0.71
CA ASP A 518 11.62 6.15 -0.35
C ASP A 518 11.58 5.22 -1.56
N ILE A 519 10.59 4.31 -1.58
CA ILE A 519 10.38 3.35 -2.66
C ILE A 519 10.25 4.05 -4.02
N LEU A 520 9.53 5.18 -4.07
CA LEU A 520 9.23 5.84 -5.33
C LEU A 520 10.45 6.50 -5.94
N HIS A 521 11.16 7.37 -5.21
CA HIS A 521 12.29 8.10 -5.79
C HIS A 521 13.61 7.32 -5.74
N GLN A 522 13.81 6.42 -4.78
CA GLN A 522 15.04 5.62 -4.71
C GLN A 522 14.96 4.40 -5.62
N LEU A 523 13.90 3.58 -5.50
CA LEU A 523 13.83 2.30 -6.21
C LEU A 523 13.22 2.44 -7.61
N ILE A 524 12.00 3.00 -7.72
CA ILE A 524 11.23 2.99 -8.97
C ILE A 524 11.75 4.06 -9.96
N LYS A 525 11.68 5.35 -9.59
CA LYS A 525 12.19 6.44 -10.44
C LYS A 525 13.72 6.40 -10.50
N GLY A 526 14.38 6.12 -9.36
CA GLY A 526 15.84 6.14 -9.23
C GLY A 526 16.55 4.94 -9.84
N ALA A 527 16.57 3.81 -9.13
CA ALA A 527 17.32 2.62 -9.53
C ALA A 527 16.75 1.96 -10.80
N PHE A 528 15.44 1.80 -10.92
CA PHE A 528 14.84 1.16 -12.08
C PHE A 528 14.87 2.10 -13.32
N LYS A 529 14.13 3.22 -13.28
CA LYS A 529 13.92 4.07 -14.46
C LYS A 529 15.12 4.94 -14.84
N ASP A 530 15.65 5.74 -13.91
CA ASP A 530 16.75 6.69 -14.22
C ASP A 530 18.10 5.99 -14.39
N HIS A 531 18.27 4.82 -13.79
CA HIS A 531 19.50 4.05 -13.85
C HIS A 531 19.38 2.88 -14.82
N ILE A 532 18.78 1.75 -14.43
CA ILE A 532 18.88 0.51 -15.22
C ILE A 532 18.26 0.64 -16.62
N VAL A 533 17.02 1.18 -16.75
CA VAL A 533 16.38 1.39 -18.08
C VAL A 533 17.23 2.31 -18.97
N THR A 534 17.79 3.37 -18.39
CA THR A 534 18.67 4.30 -19.11
C THR A 534 19.98 3.62 -19.53
N TRP A 535 20.51 2.71 -18.71
CA TRP A 535 21.75 1.99 -19.01
C TRP A 535 21.56 0.92 -20.07
N VAL A 536 20.41 0.23 -20.10
CA VAL A 536 20.03 -0.69 -21.18
C VAL A 536 19.99 0.06 -22.52
N HIS A 537 19.37 1.25 -22.56
CA HIS A 537 19.38 2.08 -23.76
C HIS A 537 20.82 2.47 -24.18
N LYS A 538 21.65 2.91 -23.23
CA LYS A 538 23.06 3.24 -23.51
C LYS A 538 23.85 2.03 -24.03
N TYR A 539 23.62 0.85 -23.47
CA TYR A 539 24.23 -0.40 -23.92
C TYR A 539 23.94 -0.67 -25.39
N ILE A 540 22.65 -0.63 -25.77
CA ILE A 540 22.22 -0.89 -27.17
C ILE A 540 22.89 0.12 -28.12
N LYS A 541 22.89 1.41 -27.77
CA LYS A 541 23.55 2.45 -28.58
C LYS A 541 25.07 2.32 -28.66
N ALA A 542 25.72 1.77 -27.64
CA ALA A 542 27.16 1.55 -27.64
C ALA A 542 27.55 0.29 -28.42
N ARG A 543 26.68 -0.73 -28.44
CA ARG A 543 26.96 -2.05 -29.01
C ARG A 543 26.66 -2.16 -30.51
N TYR A 544 25.70 -1.40 -31.02
CA TYR A 544 25.19 -1.48 -32.39
C TYR A 544 25.39 -0.16 -33.14
N SER A 545 25.33 -0.20 -34.48
CA SER A 545 25.28 1.05 -35.26
C SER A 545 24.00 1.84 -34.95
N GLU A 546 23.98 3.15 -35.21
CA GLU A 546 22.82 4.00 -34.90
C GLU A 546 21.51 3.47 -35.49
N ASN A 547 21.54 3.00 -36.74
CA ASN A 547 20.36 2.42 -37.40
C ASN A 547 19.90 1.13 -36.73
N GLU A 548 20.82 0.19 -36.44
CA GLU A 548 20.50 -1.07 -35.78
C GLU A 548 20.00 -0.85 -34.35
N ALA A 549 20.62 0.08 -33.61
CA ALA A 549 20.21 0.45 -32.27
C ALA A 549 18.78 1.01 -32.26
N ASN A 550 18.43 1.88 -33.21
CA ASN A 550 17.06 2.40 -33.34
C ASN A 550 16.06 1.28 -33.64
N ILE A 551 16.38 0.37 -34.56
CA ILE A 551 15.52 -0.79 -34.88
C ILE A 551 15.28 -1.66 -33.64
N ILE A 552 16.31 -1.93 -32.83
CA ILE A 552 16.18 -2.71 -31.58
C ILE A 552 15.32 -1.96 -30.56
N LEU A 553 15.54 -0.66 -30.40
CA LEU A 553 14.78 0.15 -29.45
C LEU A 553 13.30 0.25 -29.85
N ASP A 554 13.02 0.42 -31.14
CA ASP A 554 11.66 0.43 -31.70
C ASP A 554 10.96 -0.93 -31.49
N ASP A 555 11.69 -2.05 -31.62
CA ASP A 555 11.13 -3.37 -31.34
C ASP A 555 10.86 -3.58 -29.85
N ILE A 556 11.74 -3.12 -28.95
CA ILE A 556 11.46 -3.12 -27.50
C ILE A 556 10.20 -2.31 -27.19
N ASP A 557 10.04 -1.15 -27.83
CA ASP A 557 8.87 -0.29 -27.66
C ASP A 557 7.59 -0.94 -28.21
N HIS A 558 7.68 -1.65 -29.34
CA HIS A 558 6.57 -2.45 -29.87
C HIS A 558 6.22 -3.64 -28.97
N ARG A 559 7.21 -4.35 -28.43
CA ARG A 559 7.01 -5.45 -27.45
C ARG A 559 6.31 -4.96 -26.18
N ILE A 560 6.61 -3.74 -25.71
CA ILE A 560 5.89 -3.09 -24.60
C ILE A 560 4.44 -2.80 -25.00
N ALA A 561 4.21 -2.26 -26.20
CA ALA A 561 2.87 -1.92 -26.69
C ALA A 561 1.95 -3.14 -26.86
N LEU A 562 2.55 -4.32 -27.11
CA LEU A 562 1.88 -5.61 -27.26
C LEU A 562 1.44 -6.26 -25.94
N ALA A 563 1.79 -5.69 -24.79
CA ALA A 563 1.32 -6.17 -23.49
C ALA A 563 -0.23 -6.27 -23.49
N PRO A 564 -0.81 -7.46 -23.21
CA PRO A 564 -2.25 -7.62 -23.16
C PRO A 564 -2.91 -6.67 -22.15
N SER A 565 -4.19 -6.36 -22.39
CA SER A 565 -4.93 -5.51 -21.46
C SER A 565 -5.12 -6.22 -20.12
N PHE A 566 -4.88 -5.49 -19.02
CA PHE A 566 -5.08 -5.96 -17.66
C PHE A 566 -5.67 -4.84 -16.80
N ALA A 567 -6.48 -5.20 -15.80
CA ALA A 567 -7.09 -4.21 -14.90
C ALA A 567 -6.01 -3.44 -14.12
N GLY A 568 -6.04 -2.10 -14.15
CA GLY A 568 -5.04 -1.27 -13.48
C GLY A 568 -3.62 -1.29 -14.09
N LEU A 569 -3.44 -1.81 -15.31
CA LEU A 569 -2.20 -1.66 -16.07
C LEU A 569 -2.31 -0.49 -17.05
N ARG A 570 -1.52 0.56 -16.84
CA ARG A 570 -1.37 1.64 -17.83
C ARG A 570 -0.68 1.11 -19.08
N ARG A 571 -1.25 1.40 -20.25
CA ARG A 571 -0.72 0.96 -21.54
C ARG A 571 0.22 1.98 -22.16
N PHE A 572 1.09 1.47 -23.04
CA PHE A 572 2.04 2.27 -23.81
C PHE A 572 1.88 1.99 -25.30
N PRO A 573 0.87 2.57 -25.98
CA PRO A 573 0.60 2.28 -27.39
C PRO A 573 1.79 2.53 -28.32
N GLU A 574 2.63 3.52 -27.99
CA GLU A 574 3.83 3.91 -28.74
C GLU A 574 5.14 3.56 -27.98
N GLY A 575 5.07 2.64 -27.01
CA GLY A 575 6.21 2.31 -26.16
C GLY A 575 6.68 3.49 -25.30
N ARG A 576 7.99 3.68 -25.13
CA ARG A 576 8.60 4.58 -24.13
C ARG A 576 8.78 6.04 -24.60
N GLY A 577 8.23 6.45 -25.75
CA GLY A 577 8.50 7.72 -26.43
C GLY A 577 8.03 9.03 -25.74
N PHE A 578 7.60 9.00 -24.48
CA PHE A 578 7.02 10.18 -23.80
C PHE A 578 8.08 11.21 -23.39
N LYS A 579 7.72 12.50 -23.54
CA LYS A 579 8.56 13.63 -23.10
C LYS A 579 8.63 13.79 -21.58
N GLN A 580 7.57 13.39 -20.85
CA GLN A 580 7.49 13.48 -19.39
C GLN A 580 7.01 12.15 -18.83
N TRP A 581 7.75 11.63 -17.84
CA TRP A 581 7.45 10.39 -17.15
C TRP A 581 6.93 10.70 -15.74
N THR A 582 5.77 10.14 -15.40
CA THR A 582 5.23 10.17 -14.04
C THR A 582 5.70 8.96 -13.22
N GLY A 583 5.41 8.97 -11.91
CA GLY A 583 5.64 7.81 -11.06
C GLY A 583 4.85 6.58 -11.51
N ASP A 584 3.61 6.77 -11.97
CA ASP A 584 2.76 5.67 -12.41
C ASP A 584 3.19 5.10 -13.77
N ASP A 585 3.72 5.93 -14.67
CA ASP A 585 4.35 5.45 -15.91
C ASP A 585 5.55 4.55 -15.59
N SER A 586 6.37 4.96 -14.62
CA SER A 586 7.55 4.18 -14.21
C SER A 586 7.13 2.83 -13.59
N LYS A 587 6.07 2.84 -12.76
CA LYS A 587 5.49 1.60 -12.20
C LYS A 587 4.94 0.69 -13.29
N ALA A 588 4.18 1.22 -14.25
CA ALA A 588 3.59 0.44 -15.32
C ALA A 588 4.65 -0.17 -16.24
N LEU A 589 5.69 0.60 -16.59
CA LEU A 589 6.82 0.10 -17.38
C LEU A 589 7.50 -1.08 -16.68
N MET A 590 7.75 -0.96 -15.37
CA MET A 590 8.38 -2.02 -14.57
C MET A 590 7.68 -3.38 -14.68
N LYS A 591 6.35 -3.39 -14.81
CA LYS A 591 5.53 -4.60 -14.93
C LYS A 591 5.73 -5.35 -16.25
N VAL A 592 6.19 -4.69 -17.31
CA VAL A 592 6.24 -5.25 -18.68
C VAL A 592 7.64 -5.20 -19.31
N TYR A 593 8.61 -4.58 -18.64
CA TYR A 593 9.92 -4.30 -19.24
C TYR A 593 10.80 -5.54 -19.41
N ILE A 594 10.82 -6.46 -18.43
CA ILE A 594 11.65 -7.68 -18.48
C ILE A 594 11.34 -8.50 -19.75
N PRO A 595 10.08 -8.90 -20.05
CA PRO A 595 9.78 -9.65 -21.26
C PRO A 595 10.14 -8.89 -22.54
N ALA A 596 10.01 -7.56 -22.54
CA ALA A 596 10.25 -6.75 -23.73
C ALA A 596 11.72 -6.70 -24.16
N ILE A 597 12.66 -6.72 -23.20
CA ILE A 597 14.10 -6.65 -23.50
C ILE A 597 14.76 -8.03 -23.66
N GLU A 598 14.13 -9.10 -23.15
CA GLU A 598 14.66 -10.46 -23.23
C GLU A 598 14.93 -10.83 -24.70
N GLY A 599 16.12 -11.37 -24.97
CA GLY A 599 16.59 -11.70 -26.31
C GLY A 599 17.29 -10.56 -27.07
N HIS A 600 17.14 -9.30 -26.65
CA HIS A 600 17.84 -8.13 -27.23
C HIS A 600 19.07 -7.67 -26.43
N VAL A 601 19.19 -8.11 -25.18
CA VAL A 601 20.28 -7.75 -24.28
C VAL A 601 20.91 -9.01 -23.66
N PRO A 602 22.13 -8.92 -23.10
CA PRO A 602 22.72 -10.03 -22.35
C PRO A 602 21.81 -10.51 -21.21
N PRO A 603 21.71 -11.82 -20.95
CA PRO A 603 20.92 -12.37 -19.85
C PRO A 603 21.20 -11.71 -18.49
N GLU A 604 22.45 -11.33 -18.22
CA GLU A 604 22.86 -10.68 -16.97
C GLU A 604 22.17 -9.30 -16.76
N MET A 605 21.83 -8.58 -17.83
CA MET A 605 21.05 -7.34 -17.72
C MET A 605 19.60 -7.62 -17.31
N VAL A 606 19.05 -8.74 -17.76
CA VAL A 606 17.69 -9.18 -17.38
C VAL A 606 17.68 -9.69 -15.95
N LEU A 607 18.66 -10.48 -15.55
CA LEU A 607 18.89 -10.91 -14.16
C LEU A 607 19.06 -9.70 -13.21
N THR A 608 19.73 -8.64 -13.67
CA THR A 608 19.86 -7.39 -12.89
C THR A 608 18.49 -6.75 -12.63
N LEU A 609 17.63 -6.67 -13.65
CA LEU A 609 16.27 -6.13 -13.52
C LEU A 609 15.39 -7.04 -12.67
N GLN A 610 15.47 -8.34 -12.88
CA GLN A 610 14.76 -9.37 -12.13
C GLN A 610 15.07 -9.24 -10.63
N ALA A 611 16.34 -9.16 -10.24
CA ALA A 611 16.75 -9.00 -8.85
C ALA A 611 16.31 -7.65 -8.24
N LEU A 612 16.43 -6.55 -8.99
CA LEU A 612 15.96 -5.24 -8.54
C LEU A 612 14.44 -5.21 -8.34
N ILE A 613 13.68 -5.78 -9.27
CA ILE A 613 12.22 -5.80 -9.20
C ILE A 613 11.76 -6.73 -8.07
N ASP A 614 12.40 -7.88 -7.85
CA ASP A 614 12.15 -8.72 -6.66
C ASP A 614 12.32 -7.90 -5.37
N PHE A 615 13.46 -7.19 -5.23
CA PHE A 615 13.72 -6.31 -4.10
C PHE A 615 12.61 -5.27 -3.91
N VAL A 616 12.18 -4.61 -5.00
CA VAL A 616 11.09 -3.62 -4.98
C VAL A 616 9.78 -4.24 -4.49
N TYR A 617 9.42 -5.43 -4.95
CA TYR A 617 8.16 -6.07 -4.55
C TYR A 617 8.21 -6.57 -3.10
N ILE A 618 9.34 -7.09 -2.63
CA ILE A 618 9.52 -7.49 -1.23
C ILE A 618 9.45 -6.27 -0.30
N ALA A 619 10.15 -5.18 -0.65
CA ALA A 619 10.12 -3.93 0.12
C ALA A 619 8.71 -3.27 0.15
N ARG A 620 7.82 -3.67 -0.75
CA ARG A 620 6.43 -3.21 -0.86
C ARG A 620 5.42 -4.20 -0.28
N ARG A 621 5.83 -5.22 0.47
CA ARG A 621 4.87 -6.05 1.21
C ARG A 621 4.23 -5.25 2.34
N ASN A 622 2.95 -5.52 2.63
CA ASN A 622 2.28 -4.92 3.78
C ASN A 622 2.84 -5.46 5.11
N ILE A 623 3.27 -6.72 5.11
CA ILE A 623 3.88 -7.40 6.26
C ILE A 623 5.25 -7.92 5.79
N ILE A 624 6.30 -7.56 6.52
CA ILE A 624 7.65 -8.07 6.28
C ILE A 624 8.05 -8.87 7.52
N ASP A 625 8.30 -10.15 7.35
CA ASP A 625 8.79 -11.03 8.41
C ASP A 625 10.29 -11.32 8.25
N SER A 626 10.85 -12.16 9.13
CA SER A 626 12.27 -12.54 9.05
C SER A 626 12.61 -13.24 7.72
N ASN A 627 11.70 -14.04 7.16
CA ASN A 627 11.91 -14.68 5.85
C ASN A 627 11.94 -13.66 4.71
N SER A 628 11.03 -12.68 4.76
CA SER A 628 10.97 -11.58 3.81
C SER A 628 12.23 -10.70 3.88
N LEU A 629 12.77 -10.44 5.07
CA LEU A 629 14.06 -9.73 5.23
C LEU A 629 15.22 -10.51 4.61
N ASN A 630 15.29 -11.82 4.81
CA ASN A 630 16.31 -12.66 4.18
C ASN A 630 16.18 -12.66 2.64
N ALA A 631 14.95 -12.74 2.12
CA ALA A 631 14.69 -12.65 0.69
C ALA A 631 15.05 -11.27 0.11
N LEU A 632 14.85 -10.20 0.90
CA LEU A 632 15.25 -8.85 0.53
C LEU A 632 16.76 -8.72 0.41
N ASP A 633 17.51 -9.27 1.36
CA ASP A 633 18.98 -9.28 1.34
C ASP A 633 19.53 -10.14 0.19
N ASP A 634 18.94 -11.30 -0.08
CA ASP A 634 19.28 -12.14 -1.24
C ASP A 634 19.06 -11.40 -2.56
N ALA A 635 17.90 -10.74 -2.73
CA ALA A 635 17.60 -9.95 -3.93
C ALA A 635 18.62 -8.81 -4.12
N LEU A 636 19.04 -8.17 -3.03
CA LEU A 636 20.07 -7.13 -3.07
C LEU A 636 21.45 -7.68 -3.47
N GLU A 637 21.84 -8.84 -2.94
CA GLU A 637 23.10 -9.50 -3.31
C GLU A 637 23.11 -9.89 -4.79
N ARG A 638 22.02 -10.50 -5.28
CA ARG A 638 21.84 -10.81 -6.70
C ARG A 638 21.89 -9.56 -7.58
N PHE A 639 21.24 -8.48 -7.15
CA PHE A 639 21.28 -7.21 -7.87
C PHE A 639 22.70 -6.65 -7.97
N HIS A 640 23.45 -6.64 -6.87
CA HIS A 640 24.84 -6.18 -6.86
C HIS A 640 25.76 -7.04 -7.74
N ARG A 641 25.56 -8.37 -7.73
CA ARG A 641 26.32 -9.31 -8.55
C ARG A 641 26.06 -9.10 -10.04
N HIS A 642 24.80 -9.05 -10.46
CA HIS A 642 24.46 -9.00 -11.88
C HIS A 642 24.68 -7.62 -12.50
N ARG A 643 24.53 -6.52 -11.74
CA ARG A 643 24.69 -5.16 -12.29
C ARG A 643 26.11 -4.87 -12.79
N GLU A 644 27.12 -5.65 -12.40
CA GLU A 644 28.48 -5.57 -12.92
C GLU A 644 28.55 -5.68 -14.46
N ILE A 645 27.53 -6.26 -15.11
CA ILE A 645 27.41 -6.25 -16.57
C ILE A 645 27.45 -4.85 -17.16
N PHE A 646 26.92 -3.84 -16.47
CA PHE A 646 26.95 -2.45 -16.94
C PHE A 646 28.35 -1.83 -16.84
N GLU A 647 29.19 -2.31 -15.93
CA GLU A 647 30.58 -1.89 -15.83
C GLU A 647 31.43 -2.59 -16.89
N THR A 648 31.33 -3.92 -16.99
CA THR A 648 32.11 -4.72 -17.95
C THR A 648 31.74 -4.44 -19.41
N SER A 649 30.50 -4.04 -19.70
CA SER A 649 30.09 -3.57 -21.03
C SER A 649 30.51 -2.14 -21.36
N GLY A 650 31.11 -1.41 -20.41
CA GLY A 650 31.58 -0.03 -20.60
C GLY A 650 30.48 1.04 -20.49
N VAL A 651 29.25 0.68 -20.08
CA VAL A 651 28.16 1.65 -19.85
C VAL A 651 28.37 2.46 -18.57
N ARG A 652 29.00 1.83 -17.58
CA ARG A 652 29.32 2.36 -16.25
C ARG A 652 30.79 2.10 -15.89
N PRO A 653 31.77 2.69 -16.62
CA PRO A 653 33.19 2.40 -16.40
C PRO A 653 33.73 2.93 -15.07
N ASN A 654 32.99 3.81 -14.38
CA ASN A 654 33.37 4.42 -13.11
C ASN A 654 32.58 3.82 -11.92
N GLY A 655 32.03 2.61 -12.09
CA GLY A 655 31.30 1.89 -11.05
C GLY A 655 29.93 2.49 -10.68
N PHE A 656 29.47 2.15 -9.46
CA PHE A 656 28.10 2.33 -8.98
C PHE A 656 27.95 3.32 -7.82
N ASN A 657 28.79 4.36 -7.77
CA ASN A 657 28.72 5.44 -6.77
C ASN A 657 27.47 6.32 -6.93
N LEU A 658 26.32 5.76 -6.57
CA LEU A 658 24.99 6.31 -6.80
C LEU A 658 24.18 6.23 -5.51
N PRO A 659 23.96 7.35 -4.80
CA PRO A 659 23.27 7.37 -3.52
C PRO A 659 21.91 6.67 -3.52
N ARG A 660 21.16 6.78 -4.62
CA ARG A 660 19.87 6.10 -4.76
C ARG A 660 19.99 4.57 -4.84
N GLN A 661 21.02 4.02 -5.49
CA GLN A 661 21.26 2.57 -5.46
C GLN A 661 21.88 2.14 -4.14
N HIS A 662 22.83 2.92 -3.64
CA HIS A 662 23.43 2.67 -2.32
C HIS A 662 22.37 2.65 -1.21
N SER A 663 21.28 3.42 -1.33
CA SER A 663 20.20 3.44 -0.35
C SER A 663 19.58 2.06 -0.05
N LEU A 664 19.64 1.12 -1.00
CA LEU A 664 19.07 -0.23 -0.86
C LEU A 664 19.68 -1.00 0.31
N ILE A 665 20.98 -0.81 0.61
CA ILE A 665 21.64 -1.51 1.72
C ILE A 665 21.05 -1.14 3.10
N HIS A 666 20.34 0.00 3.17
CA HIS A 666 19.75 0.50 4.41
C HIS A 666 18.32 -0.03 4.64
N TYR A 667 17.68 -0.66 3.64
CA TYR A 667 16.26 -1.03 3.72
C TYR A 667 15.96 -2.05 4.80
N HIS A 668 16.74 -3.14 4.91
CA HIS A 668 16.54 -4.14 5.98
C HIS A 668 16.45 -3.45 7.35
N LYS A 669 17.43 -2.61 7.64
CA LYS A 669 17.49 -1.88 8.91
C LYS A 669 16.32 -0.91 9.05
N MET A 670 15.98 -0.17 7.99
CA MET A 670 14.86 0.78 8.02
C MET A 670 13.50 0.08 8.20
N ILE A 671 13.31 -1.13 7.66
CA ILE A 671 12.10 -1.93 7.89
C ILE A 671 11.98 -2.32 9.35
N ARG A 672 13.08 -2.82 9.93
CA ARG A 672 13.16 -3.06 11.38
C ARG A 672 12.98 -1.79 12.19
N SER A 673 13.23 -0.62 11.57
CA SER A 673 13.11 0.65 12.24
C SER A 673 11.67 1.18 12.24
N PHE A 674 10.99 1.06 11.11
CA PHE A 674 9.80 1.86 10.85
C PHE A 674 8.58 1.04 10.40
N GLY A 675 8.72 -0.28 10.35
CA GLY A 675 7.70 -1.19 9.82
C GLY A 675 7.78 -1.28 8.30
N ALA A 676 6.68 -1.71 7.68
CA ALA A 676 6.60 -1.84 6.23
C ALA A 676 6.77 -0.45 5.55
N PRO A 677 7.70 -0.30 4.59
CA PRO A 677 8.01 1.00 3.95
C PRO A 677 6.84 1.66 3.23
N ASN A 678 5.82 0.89 2.82
CA ASN A 678 4.63 1.40 2.14
C ASN A 678 3.89 2.50 2.92
N GLY A 679 3.96 2.49 4.25
CA GLY A 679 3.35 3.51 5.10
C GLY A 679 4.17 4.80 5.26
N LEU A 680 5.37 4.88 4.67
CA LEU A 680 6.35 5.95 4.88
C LEU A 680 7.08 6.37 3.59
N CYS A 681 6.42 6.19 2.45
CA CYS A 681 6.95 6.51 1.13
C CYS A 681 6.44 7.88 0.63
N SER A 682 7.24 8.55 -0.20
CA SER A 682 6.91 9.83 -0.83
C SER A 682 5.67 9.80 -1.73
N SER A 683 5.17 8.63 -2.12
CA SER A 683 3.87 8.50 -2.79
C SER A 683 2.71 9.09 -1.97
N ILE A 684 2.84 9.11 -0.63
CA ILE A 684 1.86 9.71 0.29
C ILE A 684 1.88 11.24 0.15
N THR A 685 3.05 11.87 0.05
CA THR A 685 3.16 13.33 -0.12
C THR A 685 2.83 13.75 -1.55
N GLU A 686 3.20 12.95 -2.56
CA GLU A 686 2.92 13.21 -3.98
C GLU A 686 1.41 13.22 -4.29
N SER A 687 0.66 12.26 -3.75
CA SER A 687 -0.81 12.23 -3.83
C SER A 687 -1.44 13.42 -3.10
N LYS A 688 -0.92 13.79 -1.93
CA LYS A 688 -1.39 14.98 -1.19
C LYS A 688 -1.11 16.29 -1.90
N HIS A 689 -0.05 16.41 -2.71
CA HIS A 689 0.20 17.63 -3.51
C HIS A 689 -0.96 17.98 -4.44
N ILE A 690 -1.69 16.98 -4.94
CA ILE A 690 -2.85 17.21 -5.81
C ILE A 690 -3.89 18.04 -5.03
N LYS A 691 -4.35 17.51 -3.90
CA LYS A 691 -5.44 18.09 -3.09
C LYS A 691 -5.00 19.34 -2.30
N ALA A 692 -3.76 19.38 -1.81
CA ALA A 692 -3.28 20.47 -0.95
C ALA A 692 -2.63 21.64 -1.70
N VAL A 693 -2.16 21.42 -2.94
CA VAL A 693 -1.41 22.43 -3.70
C VAL A 693 -1.98 22.63 -5.10
N LYS A 694 -2.02 21.59 -5.94
CA LYS A 694 -2.34 21.74 -7.37
C LYS A 694 -3.81 22.13 -7.59
N GLU A 695 -4.74 21.51 -6.88
CA GLU A 695 -6.18 21.85 -6.94
C GLU A 695 -6.48 23.24 -6.35
N PRO A 696 -6.04 23.59 -5.13
CA PRO A 696 -6.19 24.96 -4.61
C PRO A 696 -5.57 26.02 -5.53
N TRP A 697 -4.37 25.74 -6.07
CA TRP A 697 -3.76 26.61 -7.06
C TRP A 697 -4.67 26.73 -8.29
N ARG A 698 -5.22 25.62 -8.80
CA ARG A 698 -6.20 25.57 -9.90
C ARG A 698 -7.43 26.45 -9.69
N ARG A 699 -7.92 26.49 -8.45
CA ARG A 699 -9.09 27.28 -8.04
C ARG A 699 -8.80 28.76 -7.78
N SER A 700 -7.54 29.12 -7.57
CA SER A 700 -7.13 30.51 -7.32
C SER A 700 -7.16 31.38 -8.58
N SER A 701 -7.07 32.71 -8.39
CA SER A 701 -6.87 33.67 -9.48
C SER A 701 -5.49 33.60 -10.14
N ARG A 702 -4.58 32.74 -9.63
CA ARG A 702 -3.17 32.61 -10.01
C ARG A 702 -2.29 33.82 -9.69
N PHE A 703 -2.88 34.89 -9.19
CA PHE A 703 -2.20 36.08 -8.69
C PHE A 703 -2.10 35.97 -7.17
N GLU A 704 -0.87 36.05 -6.62
CA GLU A 704 -0.61 35.91 -5.18
C GLU A 704 -1.37 34.73 -4.55
N ALA A 705 -1.30 33.58 -5.24
CA ALA A 705 -2.22 32.47 -5.04
C ALA A 705 -2.09 31.80 -3.66
N LEU A 706 -0.97 31.94 -2.94
CA LEU A 706 -0.74 31.22 -1.69
C LEU A 706 -1.85 31.50 -0.67
N ASN A 707 -2.19 32.77 -0.42
CA ASN A 707 -3.25 33.13 0.53
C ASN A 707 -4.61 32.52 0.17
N GLN A 708 -4.94 32.49 -1.13
CA GLN A 708 -6.17 31.84 -1.62
C GLN A 708 -6.13 30.33 -1.44
N MET A 709 -4.95 29.71 -1.61
CA MET A 709 -4.75 28.27 -1.39
C MET A 709 -4.91 27.92 0.09
N LEU A 710 -4.36 28.73 1.01
CA LEU A 710 -4.51 28.54 2.47
C LEU A 710 -5.99 28.53 2.88
N LEU A 711 -6.76 29.52 2.41
CA LEU A 711 -8.21 29.62 2.67
C LEU A 711 -8.98 28.46 2.05
N THR A 712 -8.61 28.04 0.84
CA THR A 712 -9.25 26.89 0.17
C THR A 712 -9.05 25.62 0.97
N ASN A 713 -7.81 25.35 1.40
CA ASN A 713 -7.49 24.19 2.23
C ASN A 713 -8.26 24.23 3.56
N GLN A 714 -8.32 25.39 4.22
CA GLN A 714 -9.06 25.55 5.48
C GLN A 714 -10.56 25.26 5.33
N ARG A 715 -11.20 25.77 4.26
CA ARG A 715 -12.62 25.52 3.99
C ARG A 715 -12.91 24.05 3.66
N LEU A 716 -12.00 23.39 2.94
CA LEU A 716 -12.10 21.96 2.65
C LEU A 716 -12.01 21.12 3.94
N ASP A 717 -11.06 21.44 4.83
CA ASP A 717 -10.90 20.77 6.12
C ASP A 717 -12.14 20.97 7.02
N LYS A 718 -12.70 22.18 7.05
CA LYS A 718 -13.93 22.52 7.79
C LYS A 718 -15.15 21.73 7.31
N LEU A 719 -15.34 21.64 6.00
CA LEU A 719 -16.43 20.85 5.40
C LEU A 719 -16.25 19.36 5.67
N ALA A 720 -15.03 18.84 5.54
CA ALA A 720 -14.73 17.43 5.83
C ALA A 720 -14.99 17.08 7.30
N ALA A 721 -14.51 17.92 8.24
CA ALA A 721 -14.73 17.72 9.67
C ALA A 721 -16.22 17.81 10.05
N SER A 722 -16.96 18.76 9.47
CA SER A 722 -18.42 18.87 9.68
C SER A 722 -19.15 17.62 9.19
N ARG A 723 -18.76 17.08 8.02
CA ARG A 723 -19.36 15.85 7.49
C ARG A 723 -19.18 14.67 8.42
N ILE A 724 -17.96 14.47 8.94
CA ILE A 724 -17.62 13.39 9.87
C ILE A 724 -18.46 13.53 11.16
N ASP A 725 -18.49 14.73 11.74
CA ASP A 725 -19.27 15.00 12.95
C ASP A 725 -20.77 14.73 12.73
N PHE A 726 -21.37 15.24 11.65
CA PHE A 726 -22.79 14.99 11.32
C PHE A 726 -23.08 13.52 11.03
N ALA A 727 -22.17 12.80 10.36
CA ALA A 727 -22.30 11.36 10.12
C ALA A 727 -22.26 10.57 11.43
N SER A 728 -21.31 10.87 12.32
CA SER A 728 -21.17 10.20 13.62
C SER A 728 -22.39 10.37 14.53
N ARG A 729 -23.15 11.46 14.34
CA ARG A 729 -24.41 11.74 15.04
C ARG A 729 -25.64 11.15 14.34
N GLY A 730 -25.47 10.39 13.26
CA GLY A 730 -26.55 9.79 12.47
C GLY A 730 -27.36 10.80 11.64
N MET A 731 -26.88 12.03 11.50
CA MET A 731 -27.64 13.13 10.87
C MET A 731 -27.62 13.07 9.34
N LEU A 732 -26.68 12.30 8.77
CA LEU A 732 -26.53 12.09 7.33
C LEU A 732 -27.11 10.76 6.82
N THR A 733 -27.84 10.02 7.66
CA THR A 733 -28.50 8.77 7.25
C THR A 733 -29.62 9.04 6.24
N GLY A 734 -29.72 8.21 5.20
CA GLY A 734 -30.68 8.37 4.10
C GLY A 734 -30.36 9.53 3.16
N THR A 735 -31.22 9.77 2.18
CA THR A 735 -31.10 10.94 1.29
C THR A 735 -31.58 12.21 2.00
N CYS A 736 -31.05 13.37 1.60
CA CYS A 736 -31.52 14.67 2.10
C CYS A 736 -33.05 14.81 1.93
N LEU A 737 -33.61 14.34 0.81
CA LEU A 737 -35.06 14.32 0.59
C LEU A 737 -35.80 13.42 1.59
N SER A 738 -35.32 12.19 1.83
CA SER A 738 -35.96 11.29 2.82
C SER A 738 -35.96 11.88 4.23
N TYR A 739 -34.87 12.57 4.62
CA TYR A 739 -34.76 13.24 5.90
C TYR A 739 -35.78 14.39 6.04
N ILE A 740 -35.97 15.20 5.00
CA ILE A 740 -36.96 16.29 5.03
C ILE A 740 -38.38 15.74 5.05
N LEU A 741 -38.69 14.69 4.27
CA LEU A 741 -40.02 14.07 4.29
C LEU A 741 -40.38 13.48 5.66
N ASP A 742 -39.40 12.84 6.32
CA ASP A 742 -39.55 12.33 7.68
C ASP A 742 -39.81 13.46 8.69
N LYS A 743 -39.02 14.55 8.64
CA LYS A 743 -39.23 15.75 9.48
C LYS A 743 -40.59 16.42 9.28
N LEU A 744 -41.16 16.34 8.07
CA LEU A 744 -42.48 16.87 7.75
C LEU A 744 -43.64 15.90 8.08
N GLY A 745 -43.35 14.69 8.55
CA GLY A 745 -44.36 13.67 8.83
C GLY A 745 -45.08 13.16 7.57
N LEU A 746 -44.47 13.33 6.39
CA LEU A 746 -45.06 12.99 5.10
C LEU A 746 -44.61 11.57 4.68
N ASN A 747 -45.37 10.56 5.09
CA ASN A 747 -45.23 9.19 4.57
C ASN A 747 -45.81 9.09 3.15
N ALA A 748 -45.03 9.48 2.14
CA ALA A 748 -45.40 9.26 0.75
C ALA A 748 -44.99 7.84 0.28
N PRO A 749 -45.85 7.12 -0.47
CA PRO A 749 -45.45 5.87 -1.11
C PRO A 749 -44.46 6.23 -2.22
N VAL A 750 -43.21 5.79 -2.08
CA VAL A 750 -42.12 6.13 -3.00
C VAL A 750 -42.24 5.32 -4.30
N HIS A 751 -43.27 5.57 -5.09
CA HIS A 751 -43.32 5.15 -6.50
C HIS A 751 -42.44 6.11 -7.30
N ASN A 752 -41.13 5.84 -7.30
CA ASN A 752 -40.08 6.28 -8.25
C ASN A 752 -38.68 6.44 -7.60
N ALA A 753 -38.41 5.84 -6.43
CA ALA A 753 -37.05 5.84 -5.87
C ALA A 753 -36.02 5.09 -6.74
N GLU A 754 -36.45 4.15 -7.57
CA GLU A 754 -35.54 3.42 -8.46
C GLU A 754 -34.99 4.27 -9.62
N ALA A 755 -35.61 5.41 -9.94
CA ALA A 755 -35.18 6.29 -11.04
C ALA A 755 -34.23 7.43 -10.60
N ILE A 756 -34.12 7.72 -9.30
CA ILE A 756 -33.23 8.75 -8.75
C ILE A 756 -32.34 8.12 -7.67
N GLN A 757 -31.75 6.98 -7.99
CA GLN A 757 -30.60 6.47 -7.25
C GLN A 757 -29.35 7.02 -7.95
N VAL A 758 -29.11 8.33 -7.81
CA VAL A 758 -27.76 8.87 -8.04
C VAL A 758 -26.89 8.20 -7.00
N ARG A 759 -25.96 7.35 -7.44
CA ARG A 759 -25.00 6.64 -6.59
C ARG A 759 -24.41 7.60 -5.55
N LEU A 760 -24.93 7.51 -4.32
CA LEU A 760 -24.24 7.87 -3.10
C LEU A 760 -23.53 6.57 -2.68
N GLU A 761 -22.50 6.20 -3.43
CA GLU A 761 -21.55 5.17 -2.98
C GLU A 761 -20.38 5.92 -2.34
N ASP A 762 -20.15 5.61 -1.08
CA ASP A 762 -19.22 6.24 -0.14
C ASP A 762 -17.76 5.80 -0.38
N GLU A 763 -17.08 6.47 -1.30
CA GLU A 763 -15.61 6.52 -1.37
C GLU A 763 -15.19 7.97 -1.72
N PRO A 764 -13.99 8.45 -1.31
CA PRO A 764 -13.47 9.72 -1.77
C PRO A 764 -13.22 9.62 -3.28
N ILE A 765 -14.19 10.09 -4.07
CA ILE A 765 -14.07 10.19 -5.53
C ILE A 765 -12.84 11.07 -5.83
N ASP A 766 -11.77 10.46 -6.33
CA ASP A 766 -10.78 11.17 -7.13
C ASP A 766 -11.52 11.67 -8.38
N ILE A 767 -11.69 12.98 -8.46
CA ILE A 767 -12.39 13.63 -9.56
C ILE A 767 -11.48 13.55 -10.80
N PRO A 768 -11.89 12.88 -11.90
CA PRO A 768 -11.19 12.97 -13.17
C PRO A 768 -11.19 14.42 -13.63
N HIS A 769 -10.07 14.84 -14.22
CA HIS A 769 -9.83 16.20 -14.68
C HIS A 769 -10.88 16.71 -15.68
N LEU A 770 -12.00 17.24 -15.19
CA LEU A 770 -12.89 18.10 -15.97
C LEU A 770 -12.21 19.47 -16.13
N GLY A 771 -11.33 19.55 -17.12
CA GLY A 771 -10.88 20.83 -17.67
C GLY A 771 -12.09 21.57 -18.22
N ARG A 772 -12.48 22.68 -17.58
CA ARG A 772 -13.43 23.62 -18.18
C ARG A 772 -12.74 24.26 -19.39
N ASN A 773 -13.21 23.87 -20.58
CA ASN A 773 -12.87 24.45 -21.86
C ASN A 773 -12.89 25.98 -21.81
N ASN A 774 -11.77 26.58 -22.20
CA ASN A 774 -11.75 27.79 -23.02
C ASN A 774 -10.52 27.75 -23.92
N HIS A 775 -10.75 27.26 -25.14
CA HIS A 775 -10.02 27.44 -26.40
C HIS A 775 -8.49 27.72 -26.36
N VAL A 776 -7.67 26.73 -26.75
CA VAL A 776 -6.89 26.73 -28.02
C VAL A 776 -6.66 25.27 -28.45
N ASN A 777 -6.95 24.95 -29.71
CA ASN A 777 -6.90 23.61 -30.32
C ASN A 777 -5.48 23.02 -30.47
N ALA A 778 -5.25 21.86 -29.86
CA ALA A 778 -4.45 20.70 -30.30
C ALA A 778 -4.64 19.60 -29.23
N ASP A 779 -4.52 18.31 -29.55
CA ASP A 779 -4.57 17.16 -28.61
C ASP A 779 -5.95 16.48 -28.43
N LEU A 780 -6.62 16.10 -29.53
CA LEU A 780 -7.85 15.29 -29.54
C LEU A 780 -7.62 13.78 -29.78
N GLU A 781 -6.59 13.16 -29.19
CA GLU A 781 -6.38 11.69 -29.34
C GLU A 781 -6.13 10.90 -28.04
N ALA A 782 -6.19 11.52 -26.85
CA ALA A 782 -5.79 10.85 -25.59
C ALA A 782 -6.93 10.40 -24.63
N ASP A 783 -8.21 10.61 -24.97
CA ASP A 783 -9.33 10.39 -24.03
C ASP A 783 -9.92 8.97 -24.00
N ALA A 784 -9.25 7.98 -24.62
CA ALA A 784 -9.76 6.60 -24.65
C ALA A 784 -9.38 5.76 -23.40
N ASP A 785 -8.39 6.17 -22.60
CA ASP A 785 -7.78 5.28 -21.59
C ASP A 785 -8.16 5.53 -20.12
N GLN A 786 -8.93 6.59 -19.81
CA GLN A 786 -9.24 6.95 -18.41
C GLN A 786 -10.16 5.95 -17.67
N ASP A 787 -11.02 5.21 -18.37
CA ASP A 787 -11.95 4.27 -17.70
C ASP A 787 -11.29 2.93 -17.26
N ALA A 788 -10.06 2.64 -17.66
CA ALA A 788 -9.33 1.44 -17.20
C ALA A 788 -8.58 1.69 -15.87
N GLU A 789 -8.40 2.96 -15.48
CA GLU A 789 -7.77 3.38 -14.23
C GLU A 789 -8.73 3.31 -13.02
N LEU A 790 -10.04 3.14 -13.26
CA LEU A 790 -11.09 3.11 -12.24
C LEU A 790 -11.52 1.70 -11.79
N GLU A 791 -10.77 0.64 -12.14
CA GLU A 791 -11.07 -0.73 -11.68
C GLU A 791 -9.98 -1.23 -10.73
N GLY A 792 -10.38 -1.62 -9.52
CA GLY A 792 -9.45 -2.03 -8.45
C GLY A 792 -9.79 -1.51 -7.06
N ASP A 793 -10.98 -0.97 -6.81
CA ASP A 793 -11.26 -0.25 -5.56
C ASP A 793 -11.34 -1.15 -4.32
N ALA A 794 -11.11 -0.52 -3.18
CA ALA A 794 -11.33 -1.05 -1.85
C ALA A 794 -12.75 -1.62 -1.67
N VAL A 795 -12.87 -2.78 -1.02
CA VAL A 795 -14.19 -3.33 -0.62
C VAL A 795 -14.25 -3.47 0.90
N ALA A 796 -15.33 -2.98 1.50
CA ALA A 796 -15.68 -3.27 2.89
C ALA A 796 -16.37 -4.65 2.99
N GLY A 797 -15.85 -5.57 3.81
CA GLY A 797 -16.43 -6.89 4.00
C GLY A 797 -15.53 -7.85 4.80
N PRO A 798 -16.02 -9.03 5.19
CA PRO A 798 -15.23 -10.04 5.90
C PRO A 798 -14.05 -10.52 5.03
N THR A 799 -12.87 -10.65 5.64
CA THR A 799 -11.64 -11.07 4.94
C THR A 799 -11.76 -12.52 4.46
N VAL A 800 -11.71 -12.72 3.15
CA VAL A 800 -11.64 -14.04 2.49
C VAL A 800 -10.47 -14.06 1.53
N ILE A 801 -9.88 -15.24 1.28
CA ILE A 801 -8.67 -15.35 0.45
C ILE A 801 -8.97 -14.86 -0.99
N ALA A 802 -10.01 -15.40 -1.61
CA ALA A 802 -10.54 -14.98 -2.91
C ALA A 802 -11.92 -15.59 -3.17
N HIS A 803 -12.77 -14.92 -3.94
CA HIS A 803 -13.98 -15.48 -4.55
C HIS A 803 -14.30 -14.77 -5.86
N VAL A 804 -15.09 -15.41 -6.73
CA VAL A 804 -15.46 -14.87 -8.04
C VAL A 804 -16.96 -14.97 -8.25
N ASP A 805 -17.60 -13.85 -8.55
CA ASP A 805 -19.04 -13.76 -8.80
C ASP A 805 -19.33 -13.31 -10.23
N LEU A 806 -20.38 -13.86 -10.83
CA LEU A 806 -20.89 -13.39 -12.11
C LEU A 806 -21.38 -11.94 -12.00
N ALA A 807 -21.25 -11.17 -13.07
CA ALA A 807 -21.75 -9.79 -13.10
C ALA A 807 -23.26 -9.73 -12.77
N LYS A 808 -23.67 -8.69 -12.02
CA LYS A 808 -25.08 -8.50 -11.62
C LYS A 808 -26.06 -8.45 -12.81
N LYS A 809 -25.62 -7.96 -13.97
CA LYS A 809 -26.44 -7.89 -15.19
C LYS A 809 -26.09 -9.05 -16.13
N SER A 810 -27.08 -9.89 -16.43
CA SER A 810 -26.97 -10.90 -17.48
C SER A 810 -27.12 -10.26 -18.87
N ALA A 811 -26.41 -10.80 -19.86
CA ALA A 811 -26.48 -10.35 -21.24
C ALA A 811 -27.65 -10.98 -22.02
N LYS A 812 -27.76 -12.32 -22.01
CA LYS A 812 -28.69 -13.08 -22.85
C LYS A 812 -29.02 -14.42 -22.22
N ARG A 813 -30.19 -15.00 -22.52
CA ARG A 813 -30.52 -16.41 -22.22
C ARG A 813 -30.68 -17.20 -23.52
N ILE A 814 -30.04 -18.36 -23.61
CA ILE A 814 -29.98 -19.18 -24.84
C ILE A 814 -29.85 -20.67 -24.49
N TYR A 815 -30.17 -21.57 -25.43
CA TYR A 815 -29.85 -23.00 -25.29
C TYR A 815 -28.39 -23.27 -25.63
N ALA A 816 -27.79 -24.28 -25.00
CA ALA A 816 -26.37 -24.58 -25.12
C ALA A 816 -25.95 -24.99 -26.53
N ASP A 817 -26.79 -25.75 -27.23
CA ASP A 817 -26.62 -26.15 -28.63
C ASP A 817 -26.60 -24.95 -29.59
N LEU A 818 -27.55 -24.03 -29.46
CA LEU A 818 -27.59 -22.80 -30.26
C LEU A 818 -26.42 -21.86 -29.95
N LEU A 819 -25.92 -21.90 -28.71
CA LEU A 819 -24.74 -21.11 -28.34
C LEU A 819 -23.47 -21.72 -28.92
N ALA A 820 -23.33 -23.05 -28.86
CA ALA A 820 -22.21 -23.81 -29.43
C ALA A 820 -21.98 -23.41 -30.90
N ASP A 821 -23.06 -23.36 -31.68
CA ASP A 821 -23.03 -22.92 -33.07
C ASP A 821 -22.67 -21.43 -33.22
N GLN A 822 -23.18 -20.55 -32.34
CA GLN A 822 -22.94 -19.09 -32.41
C GLN A 822 -21.49 -18.72 -32.17
N ILE A 823 -20.78 -19.46 -31.31
CA ILE A 823 -19.40 -19.14 -30.91
C ILE A 823 -18.36 -20.05 -31.59
N GLY A 824 -18.80 -21.01 -32.41
CA GLY A 824 -17.93 -21.95 -33.09
C GLY A 824 -17.31 -23.02 -32.17
N GLU A 825 -17.98 -23.37 -31.07
CA GLU A 825 -17.53 -24.37 -30.09
C GLU A 825 -18.53 -25.54 -30.03
N PRO A 826 -18.49 -26.48 -30.99
CA PRO A 826 -19.51 -27.53 -31.15
C PRO A 826 -19.58 -28.49 -29.95
N GLU A 827 -18.49 -28.61 -29.19
CA GLU A 827 -18.41 -29.47 -28.01
C GLU A 827 -18.89 -28.82 -26.72
N LEU A 828 -19.30 -27.54 -26.75
CA LEU A 828 -19.72 -26.81 -25.54
C LEU A 828 -20.79 -27.59 -24.75
N THR A 829 -21.78 -28.15 -25.44
CA THR A 829 -22.84 -28.97 -24.80
C THR A 829 -22.23 -30.17 -24.09
N THR A 830 -21.31 -30.90 -24.74
CA THR A 830 -20.62 -32.05 -24.16
C THR A 830 -19.79 -31.65 -22.93
N HIS A 831 -19.12 -30.50 -22.95
CA HIS A 831 -18.37 -30.02 -21.79
C HIS A 831 -19.26 -29.64 -20.62
N ILE A 832 -20.43 -29.03 -20.87
CA ILE A 832 -21.41 -28.75 -19.81
C ILE A 832 -21.93 -30.05 -19.19
N GLN A 833 -22.21 -31.06 -20.02
CA GLN A 833 -22.69 -32.36 -19.54
C GLN A 833 -21.61 -33.12 -18.75
N GLN A 834 -20.34 -33.08 -19.20
CA GLN A 834 -19.21 -33.65 -18.45
C GLN A 834 -19.01 -32.94 -17.11
N PHE A 835 -19.02 -31.60 -17.10
CA PHE A 835 -18.98 -30.83 -15.87
C PHE A 835 -20.10 -31.24 -14.91
N LEU A 836 -21.33 -31.35 -15.41
CA LEU A 836 -22.47 -31.74 -14.58
C LEU A 836 -22.35 -33.18 -14.07
N HIS A 837 -21.86 -34.12 -14.89
CA HIS A 837 -21.55 -35.48 -14.46
C HIS A 837 -20.52 -35.49 -13.32
N ASP A 838 -19.43 -34.73 -13.46
CA ASP A 838 -18.37 -34.65 -12.43
C ASP A 838 -18.91 -34.03 -11.12
N GLN A 839 -19.80 -33.04 -11.19
CA GLN A 839 -20.46 -32.47 -10.02
C GLN A 839 -21.40 -33.47 -9.31
N LEU A 840 -22.04 -34.38 -10.05
CA LEU A 840 -23.03 -35.33 -9.51
C LEU A 840 -22.41 -36.64 -9.00
N HIS A 841 -21.25 -37.07 -9.53
CA HIS A 841 -20.68 -38.41 -9.30
C HIS A 841 -19.33 -38.43 -8.55
N CYS A 842 -18.91 -37.32 -7.94
CA CYS A 842 -17.64 -37.20 -7.19
C CYS A 842 -17.59 -38.02 -5.86
N SER A 843 -18.51 -38.96 -5.63
CA SER A 843 -18.62 -39.77 -4.40
C SER A 843 -17.85 -41.09 -4.42
N ASP A 844 -17.48 -41.61 -5.59
CA ASP A 844 -17.18 -43.05 -5.72
C ASP A 844 -15.67 -43.39 -5.73
N SER A 845 -14.77 -42.43 -5.50
CA SER A 845 -13.32 -42.65 -5.51
C SER A 845 -12.73 -43.19 -4.19
N ASN A 846 -13.55 -43.40 -3.15
CA ASN A 846 -13.11 -43.96 -1.85
C ASN A 846 -13.68 -45.36 -1.53
N SER A 847 -14.40 -46.02 -2.43
CA SER A 847 -14.73 -47.43 -2.26
C SER A 847 -13.68 -48.29 -2.97
N GLU A 848 -12.92 -49.05 -2.17
CA GLU A 848 -11.98 -50.06 -2.64
C GLU A 848 -12.55 -50.88 -3.82
N ALA A 849 -11.69 -51.06 -4.82
CA ALA A 849 -11.94 -51.86 -5.99
C ALA A 849 -12.60 -53.21 -5.63
N SER A 850 -13.87 -53.36 -6.01
CA SER A 850 -14.49 -54.66 -6.17
C SER A 850 -14.76 -54.85 -7.66
N GLU A 851 -13.87 -55.60 -8.30
CA GLU A 851 -14.13 -56.21 -9.61
C GLU A 851 -15.40 -57.06 -9.53
N SER A 852 -16.49 -56.59 -10.12
CA SER A 852 -17.45 -57.44 -10.84
C SER A 852 -18.62 -56.61 -11.39
N GLY A 853 -18.90 -56.78 -12.69
CA GLY A 853 -20.19 -56.42 -13.27
C GLY A 853 -20.11 -55.44 -14.44
N ALA A 854 -20.03 -55.97 -15.64
CA ALA A 854 -20.31 -55.23 -16.86
C ALA A 854 -21.75 -54.68 -16.85
N GLY A 855 -21.91 -53.41 -17.22
CA GLY A 855 -23.20 -52.85 -17.65
C GLY A 855 -23.71 -51.64 -16.87
N SER A 856 -23.09 -50.48 -17.05
CA SER A 856 -23.81 -49.20 -17.11
C SER A 856 -22.93 -48.17 -17.82
N SER A 857 -23.26 -47.88 -19.08
CA SER A 857 -22.84 -46.62 -19.69
C SER A 857 -23.58 -45.53 -18.91
N SER A 858 -22.90 -44.84 -18.00
CA SER A 858 -23.42 -43.61 -17.40
C SER A 858 -23.69 -42.64 -18.54
N ALA A 859 -24.95 -42.51 -18.94
CA ALA A 859 -25.34 -41.52 -19.94
C ALA A 859 -25.07 -40.13 -19.37
N LEU A 860 -24.34 -39.30 -20.11
CA LEU A 860 -24.07 -37.91 -19.72
C LEU A 860 -25.40 -37.19 -19.41
N PRO A 861 -25.52 -36.43 -18.29
CA PRO A 861 -26.77 -35.81 -17.89
C PRO A 861 -27.30 -34.84 -18.96
N GLU A 862 -28.58 -34.96 -19.34
CA GLU A 862 -29.16 -34.08 -20.35
C GLU A 862 -29.53 -32.70 -19.77
N LEU A 863 -29.06 -31.62 -20.41
CA LEU A 863 -29.39 -30.24 -20.05
C LEU A 863 -30.47 -29.69 -21.00
N HIS A 864 -31.69 -29.57 -20.50
CA HIS A 864 -32.83 -29.04 -21.26
C HIS A 864 -33.12 -27.56 -21.00
N GLU A 865 -32.46 -26.95 -20.01
CA GLU A 865 -32.71 -25.56 -19.61
C GLU A 865 -31.86 -24.56 -20.41
N LYS A 866 -32.40 -23.34 -20.58
CA LYS A 866 -31.63 -22.21 -21.12
C LYS A 866 -30.57 -21.77 -20.13
N ILE A 867 -29.34 -21.62 -20.62
CA ILE A 867 -28.24 -21.01 -19.89
C ILE A 867 -28.34 -19.48 -19.97
N THR A 868 -27.86 -18.81 -18.93
CA THR A 868 -27.81 -17.35 -18.82
C THR A 868 -26.37 -16.89 -19.01
N LEU A 869 -26.11 -16.01 -19.97
CA LEU A 869 -24.79 -15.51 -20.31
C LEU A 869 -24.46 -14.20 -19.61
N TYR A 870 -23.18 -14.01 -19.32
CA TYR A 870 -22.63 -12.82 -18.69
C TYR A 870 -21.40 -12.36 -19.47
N THR A 871 -21.18 -11.05 -19.52
CA THR A 871 -20.02 -10.45 -20.20
C THR A 871 -18.76 -10.42 -19.33
N SER A 872 -18.91 -10.63 -18.03
CA SER A 872 -17.82 -10.56 -17.07
C SER A 872 -18.16 -11.26 -15.75
N ALA A 873 -17.11 -11.51 -14.97
CA ALA A 873 -17.17 -11.85 -13.57
C ALA A 873 -16.30 -10.87 -12.76
N ILE A 874 -16.57 -10.75 -11.47
CA ILE A 874 -15.81 -9.94 -10.52
C ILE A 874 -15.06 -10.91 -9.61
N ALA A 875 -13.74 -10.85 -9.63
CA ALA A 875 -12.89 -11.54 -8.67
C ALA A 875 -12.58 -10.59 -7.52
N THR A 876 -12.83 -11.02 -6.29
CA THR A 876 -12.54 -10.28 -5.06
C THR A 876 -11.55 -11.10 -4.24
N PHE A 877 -10.39 -10.55 -3.92
CA PHE A 877 -9.28 -11.26 -3.29
C PHE A 877 -8.53 -10.39 -2.27
N PHE A 878 -7.87 -11.05 -1.33
CA PHE A 878 -7.05 -10.39 -0.32
C PHE A 878 -5.72 -9.94 -0.92
N ALA A 879 -5.45 -8.64 -0.88
CA ALA A 879 -4.24 -8.01 -1.44
C ALA A 879 -3.82 -6.80 -0.58
N PRO A 880 -3.38 -7.01 0.67
CA PRO A 880 -3.10 -5.93 1.62
C PRO A 880 -1.92 -5.03 1.20
N SER A 881 -1.01 -5.58 0.38
CA SER A 881 0.14 -4.84 -0.18
C SER A 881 -0.29 -3.80 -1.23
N ASP A 882 -1.42 -4.00 -1.92
CA ASP A 882 -1.98 -3.04 -2.88
C ASP A 882 -2.75 -1.89 -2.19
N VAL A 883 -3.28 -0.94 -2.96
CA VAL A 883 -4.24 0.03 -2.43
C VAL A 883 -5.55 -0.73 -2.22
N SER A 884 -5.88 -1.00 -0.96
CA SER A 884 -6.99 -1.87 -0.57
C SER A 884 -7.81 -1.22 0.53
N GLY A 885 -9.04 -1.69 0.72
CA GLY A 885 -9.91 -1.21 1.80
C GLY A 885 -9.35 -1.53 3.18
N ILE A 886 -10.02 -1.07 4.24
CA ILE A 886 -9.59 -1.32 5.63
C ILE A 886 -9.29 -2.80 5.88
N GLY A 887 -10.10 -3.71 5.32
CA GLY A 887 -9.94 -5.17 5.43
C GLY A 887 -8.94 -5.81 4.46
N GLY A 888 -8.18 -5.04 3.69
CA GLY A 888 -7.16 -5.54 2.75
C GLY A 888 -7.70 -6.21 1.48
N MET A 889 -9.02 -6.13 1.24
CA MET A 889 -9.69 -6.72 0.07
C MET A 889 -9.65 -5.80 -1.15
N ARG A 890 -9.50 -6.42 -2.32
CA ARG A 890 -9.51 -5.78 -3.64
C ARG A 890 -10.43 -6.56 -4.58
N TYR A 891 -11.04 -5.89 -5.55
CA TYR A 891 -11.71 -6.58 -6.66
C TYR A 891 -11.14 -6.21 -8.02
N GLU A 892 -11.29 -7.10 -8.99
CA GLU A 892 -11.01 -6.86 -10.39
C GLU A 892 -12.05 -7.53 -11.29
N ARG A 893 -12.24 -7.00 -12.50
CA ARG A 893 -13.21 -7.54 -13.45
C ARG A 893 -12.52 -8.41 -14.50
N ILE A 894 -12.93 -9.68 -14.55
CA ILE A 894 -12.53 -10.65 -15.58
C ILE A 894 -13.56 -10.58 -16.71
N ARG A 895 -13.12 -10.41 -17.96
CA ARG A 895 -13.98 -10.22 -19.13
C ARG A 895 -13.90 -11.39 -20.09
N ALA A 896 -15.04 -11.69 -20.69
CA ALA A 896 -15.18 -12.54 -21.86
C ALA A 896 -16.25 -11.93 -22.77
N VAL A 897 -15.81 -11.10 -23.72
CA VAL A 897 -16.69 -10.34 -24.62
C VAL A 897 -16.20 -10.40 -26.06
N ASP A 898 -17.14 -10.56 -27.00
CA ASP A 898 -16.85 -10.56 -28.44
C ASP A 898 -16.44 -9.18 -28.98
N THR A 899 -16.89 -8.10 -28.33
CA THR A 899 -16.54 -6.72 -28.69
C THR A 899 -16.26 -5.91 -27.44
N TRP A 900 -15.11 -5.24 -27.41
CA TRP A 900 -14.73 -4.34 -26.32
C TRP A 900 -14.47 -2.94 -26.87
N ARG A 901 -15.20 -1.93 -26.37
CA ARG A 901 -15.13 -0.52 -26.83
C ARG A 901 -15.27 -0.36 -28.36
N ASN A 902 -16.20 -1.10 -28.97
CA ASN A 902 -16.39 -1.16 -30.42
C ASN A 902 -15.16 -1.68 -31.21
N GLY A 903 -14.21 -2.32 -30.53
CA GLY A 903 -13.04 -2.96 -31.10
C GLY A 903 -13.10 -4.49 -31.01
N PRO A 904 -11.93 -5.16 -31.15
CA PRO A 904 -11.80 -6.61 -31.01
C PRO A 904 -12.33 -7.15 -29.68
N GLY A 905 -12.63 -8.44 -29.66
CA GLY A 905 -13.03 -9.14 -28.44
C GLY A 905 -11.95 -9.11 -27.37
N ARG A 906 -12.37 -9.23 -26.11
CA ARG A 906 -11.49 -9.30 -24.94
C ARG A 906 -11.82 -10.52 -24.11
N TYR A 907 -10.82 -11.38 -23.96
CA TYR A 907 -10.88 -12.65 -23.26
C TYR A 907 -9.71 -12.71 -22.28
N ASP A 908 -10.01 -12.44 -21.01
CA ASP A 908 -9.00 -12.34 -19.96
C ASP A 908 -8.53 -13.75 -19.53
N CYS A 909 -7.26 -13.86 -19.12
CA CYS A 909 -6.69 -15.07 -18.53
C CYS A 909 -6.93 -15.08 -17.01
N VAL A 910 -6.91 -16.27 -16.42
CA VAL A 910 -7.19 -16.49 -14.99
C VAL A 910 -6.25 -17.51 -14.36
N PHE A 911 -5.94 -17.32 -13.08
CA PHE A 911 -5.38 -18.34 -12.21
C PHE A 911 -6.50 -19.27 -11.74
N ILE A 912 -6.30 -20.58 -11.90
CA ILE A 912 -7.23 -21.61 -11.46
C ILE A 912 -6.56 -22.41 -10.35
N SER A 913 -7.17 -22.47 -9.17
CA SER A 913 -6.66 -23.29 -8.07
C SER A 913 -6.95 -24.77 -8.36
N THR A 914 -5.89 -25.54 -8.59
CA THR A 914 -5.99 -26.97 -8.89
C THR A 914 -5.50 -27.84 -7.73
N ASP A 915 -4.54 -27.37 -6.95
CA ASP A 915 -4.17 -27.97 -5.67
C ASP A 915 -3.99 -26.89 -4.58
N PRO A 916 -4.99 -26.67 -3.71
CA PRO A 916 -4.90 -25.67 -2.65
C PRO A 916 -3.94 -26.07 -1.51
N THR A 917 -3.34 -27.26 -1.55
CA THR A 917 -2.37 -27.73 -0.55
C THR A 917 -0.92 -27.45 -0.95
N VAL A 918 -0.70 -27.06 -2.21
CA VAL A 918 0.62 -26.72 -2.75
C VAL A 918 0.73 -25.19 -2.86
N GLU A 919 1.84 -24.65 -2.36
CA GLU A 919 2.11 -23.21 -2.41
C GLU A 919 2.70 -22.77 -3.76
N GLY A 920 2.54 -21.48 -4.06
CA GLY A 920 3.09 -20.86 -5.26
C GLY A 920 2.38 -21.31 -6.53
N MET A 921 3.04 -21.06 -7.69
CA MET A 921 2.45 -21.34 -9.00
C MET A 921 2.11 -22.82 -9.20
N ARG A 922 2.75 -23.74 -8.47
CA ARG A 922 2.50 -25.19 -8.57
C ARG A 922 1.11 -25.60 -8.08
N GLY A 923 0.45 -24.79 -7.27
CA GLY A 923 -0.94 -25.00 -6.87
C GLY A 923 -1.97 -24.42 -7.85
N PHE A 924 -1.49 -23.76 -8.92
CA PHE A 924 -2.31 -23.08 -9.90
C PHE A 924 -2.05 -23.55 -11.32
N ASP A 925 -3.11 -23.54 -12.12
CA ASP A 925 -3.03 -23.63 -13.58
C ASP A 925 -3.56 -22.33 -14.22
N ILE A 926 -3.24 -22.12 -15.49
CA ILE A 926 -3.68 -20.94 -16.24
C ILE A 926 -4.69 -21.33 -17.31
N ALA A 927 -5.76 -20.55 -17.44
CA ALA A 927 -6.68 -20.65 -18.57
C ALA A 927 -7.11 -19.27 -19.08
N GLN A 928 -7.54 -19.20 -20.34
CA GLN A 928 -8.24 -18.05 -20.90
C GLN A 928 -9.74 -18.29 -20.83
N VAL A 929 -10.48 -17.33 -20.27
CA VAL A 929 -11.94 -17.44 -20.19
C VAL A 929 -12.55 -17.03 -21.53
N ARG A 930 -13.36 -17.92 -22.10
CA ARG A 930 -14.07 -17.71 -23.37
C ARG A 930 -15.53 -17.34 -23.17
N LEU A 931 -16.17 -17.84 -22.11
CA LEU A 931 -17.56 -17.51 -21.77
C LEU A 931 -17.78 -17.53 -20.26
N PHE A 932 -18.66 -16.64 -19.79
CA PHE A 932 -19.28 -16.74 -18.47
C PHE A 932 -20.77 -17.06 -18.60
N PHE A 933 -21.23 -18.08 -17.89
CA PHE A 933 -22.63 -18.48 -17.92
C PHE A 933 -23.10 -19.09 -16.61
N SER A 934 -24.42 -19.19 -16.44
CA SER A 934 -25.00 -19.98 -15.36
C SER A 934 -26.25 -20.73 -15.81
N PHE A 935 -26.51 -21.84 -15.15
CA PHE A 935 -27.71 -22.65 -15.38
C PHE A 935 -28.22 -23.25 -14.08
N LYS A 936 -29.43 -23.80 -14.11
CA LYS A 936 -29.97 -24.56 -13.00
C LYS A 936 -30.11 -26.03 -13.39
N HIS A 937 -29.85 -26.92 -12.45
CA HIS A 937 -30.12 -28.34 -12.58
C HIS A 937 -30.56 -28.87 -11.21
N ASN A 938 -31.70 -29.57 -11.16
CA ASN A 938 -32.32 -30.06 -9.92
C ASN A 938 -32.45 -28.99 -8.82
N GLY A 939 -32.77 -27.75 -9.21
CA GLY A 939 -32.92 -26.61 -8.29
C GLY A 939 -31.60 -25.98 -7.81
N VAL A 940 -30.45 -26.57 -8.13
CA VAL A 940 -29.12 -26.03 -7.81
C VAL A 940 -28.66 -25.07 -8.92
N HIS A 941 -28.13 -23.92 -8.53
CA HIS A 941 -27.56 -22.93 -9.45
C HIS A 941 -26.06 -23.16 -9.62
N TYR A 942 -25.60 -23.23 -10.87
CA TYR A 942 -24.21 -23.46 -11.24
C TYR A 942 -23.66 -22.24 -12.00
N PRO A 943 -22.88 -21.36 -11.34
CA PRO A 943 -22.08 -20.36 -12.02
C PRO A 943 -20.83 -21.01 -12.63
N CYS A 944 -20.68 -20.89 -13.95
CA CYS A 944 -19.64 -21.56 -14.72
C CYS A 944 -18.88 -20.62 -15.66
N ALA A 945 -17.67 -21.03 -15.99
CA ALA A 945 -16.87 -20.46 -17.06
C ALA A 945 -16.50 -21.56 -18.07
N PHE A 946 -16.54 -21.23 -19.37
CA PHE A 946 -15.94 -22.04 -20.42
C PHE A 946 -14.55 -21.50 -20.72
N VAL A 947 -13.53 -22.35 -20.66
CA VAL A 947 -12.12 -21.92 -20.67
C VAL A 947 -11.27 -22.71 -21.66
N HIS A 948 -10.25 -22.06 -22.21
CA HIS A 948 -9.16 -22.70 -22.96
C HIS A 948 -7.91 -22.77 -22.08
N TRP A 949 -7.36 -23.96 -21.92
CA TRP A 949 -6.24 -24.19 -21.00
C TRP A 949 -4.89 -23.79 -21.57
N PHE A 950 -3.97 -23.51 -20.66
CA PHE A 950 -2.54 -23.48 -20.89
C PHE A 950 -1.90 -24.55 -20.00
N LYS A 951 -0.78 -25.11 -20.45
CA LYS A 951 0.04 -26.04 -19.67
C LYS A 951 1.41 -25.45 -19.40
N HIS A 952 2.01 -25.84 -18.27
CA HIS A 952 3.38 -25.45 -17.93
C HIS A 952 4.38 -26.06 -18.91
N VAL A 953 5.34 -25.25 -19.36
CA VAL A 953 6.42 -25.72 -20.24
C VAL A 953 7.50 -26.44 -19.42
N HIS A 954 7.72 -25.99 -18.19
CA HIS A 954 8.73 -26.52 -17.25
C HIS A 954 8.18 -26.57 -15.81
N ASP A 955 8.84 -27.35 -14.94
CA ASP A 955 8.49 -27.50 -13.51
C ASP A 955 9.10 -26.40 -12.59
N SER A 956 9.72 -25.39 -13.21
CA SER A 956 10.35 -24.26 -12.57
C SER A 956 10.20 -22.97 -13.41
N PRO A 957 10.33 -21.78 -12.79
CA PRO A 957 10.41 -20.52 -13.52
C PRO A 957 11.58 -20.48 -14.51
N ASP A 958 11.46 -19.63 -15.53
CA ASP A 958 12.54 -19.27 -16.44
C ASP A 958 13.70 -18.60 -15.67
N GLU A 959 14.94 -19.00 -15.97
CA GLU A 959 16.12 -18.62 -15.20
C GLU A 959 16.46 -17.13 -15.32
N ASN A 960 16.19 -16.50 -16.48
CA ASN A 960 16.53 -15.10 -16.73
C ASN A 960 15.49 -14.15 -16.15
N THR A 961 14.21 -14.47 -16.35
CA THR A 961 13.09 -13.59 -16.03
C THR A 961 12.47 -13.87 -14.67
N GLY A 962 12.70 -15.08 -14.12
CA GLY A 962 12.08 -15.55 -12.88
C GLY A 962 10.56 -15.74 -12.99
N MET A 963 10.02 -15.82 -14.20
CA MET A 963 8.58 -16.02 -14.47
C MET A 963 8.31 -17.44 -14.98
N TRP A 964 7.16 -18.00 -14.60
CA TRP A 964 6.71 -19.29 -15.13
C TRP A 964 6.34 -19.18 -16.61
N VAL A 965 6.64 -20.21 -17.39
CA VAL A 965 6.34 -20.25 -18.82
C VAL A 965 5.22 -21.24 -19.10
N VAL A 966 4.20 -20.78 -19.82
CA VAL A 966 3.04 -21.58 -20.21
C VAL A 966 2.83 -21.55 -21.73
N GLU A 967 2.27 -22.61 -22.28
CA GLU A 967 1.85 -22.67 -23.68
C GLU A 967 0.38 -23.09 -23.80
N PRO A 968 -0.34 -22.65 -24.84
CA PRO A 968 -1.66 -23.17 -25.19
C PRO A 968 -1.68 -24.70 -25.15
N GLU A 969 -2.57 -25.27 -24.34
CA GLU A 969 -2.79 -26.70 -24.39
C GLU A 969 -3.63 -27.04 -25.62
N THR A 970 -3.17 -28.01 -26.40
CA THR A 970 -3.82 -28.46 -27.63
C THR A 970 -4.07 -29.96 -27.60
N ARG A 971 -5.15 -30.38 -28.25
CA ARG A 971 -5.45 -31.78 -28.51
C ARG A 971 -4.59 -32.32 -29.65
N GLU A 972 -4.65 -33.63 -29.88
CA GLU A 972 -3.93 -34.29 -30.99
C GLU A 972 -4.29 -33.72 -32.37
N ASP A 973 -5.50 -33.17 -32.53
CA ASP A 973 -5.98 -32.54 -33.77
C ASP A 973 -5.56 -31.06 -33.92
N GLY A 974 -4.83 -30.51 -32.94
CA GLY A 974 -4.35 -29.13 -32.92
C GLY A 974 -5.37 -28.11 -32.39
N THR A 975 -6.57 -28.52 -32.02
CA THR A 975 -7.57 -27.62 -31.40
C THR A 975 -7.22 -27.30 -29.95
N ARG A 976 -7.66 -26.13 -29.45
CA ARG A 976 -7.45 -25.74 -28.04
C ARG A 976 -8.14 -26.72 -27.11
N PHE A 977 -7.43 -27.17 -26.08
CA PHE A 977 -8.03 -27.95 -25.02
C PHE A 977 -8.96 -27.05 -24.19
N ALA A 978 -10.22 -27.44 -24.09
CA ALA A 978 -11.28 -26.67 -23.47
C ALA A 978 -12.09 -27.49 -22.45
N SER A 979 -12.60 -26.83 -21.42
CA SER A 979 -13.55 -27.42 -20.49
C SER A 979 -14.46 -26.37 -19.84
N VAL A 980 -15.50 -26.85 -19.16
CA VAL A 980 -16.34 -26.03 -18.28
C VAL A 980 -15.87 -26.21 -16.84
N ILE A 981 -15.67 -25.09 -16.15
CA ILE A 981 -15.29 -25.05 -14.73
C ILE A 981 -16.33 -24.26 -13.93
N HIS A 982 -16.43 -24.55 -12.63
CA HIS A 982 -17.19 -23.71 -11.71
C HIS A 982 -16.41 -22.44 -11.39
N LEU A 983 -17.10 -21.32 -11.12
CA LEU A 983 -16.43 -20.04 -10.80
C LEU A 983 -15.55 -20.12 -9.56
N ASP A 984 -15.93 -20.92 -8.56
CA ASP A 984 -15.13 -21.17 -7.37
C ASP A 984 -13.72 -21.74 -7.66
N CYS A 985 -13.44 -22.31 -8.85
CA CYS A 985 -12.09 -22.73 -9.21
C CYS A 985 -11.17 -21.52 -9.54
N ILE A 986 -11.77 -20.43 -10.00
CA ILE A 986 -11.05 -19.23 -10.42
C ILE A 986 -10.61 -18.48 -9.16
N PHE A 987 -9.31 -18.22 -9.07
CA PHE A 987 -8.75 -17.42 -7.99
C PHE A 987 -8.86 -15.93 -8.31
N ARG A 988 -8.35 -15.53 -9.48
CA ARG A 988 -8.36 -14.15 -10.00
C ARG A 988 -7.88 -14.10 -11.46
N ALA A 989 -7.79 -12.90 -12.06
CA ALA A 989 -7.19 -12.72 -13.38
C ALA A 989 -5.68 -12.97 -13.38
N ALA A 990 -5.16 -13.53 -14.48
CA ALA A 990 -3.75 -13.72 -14.75
C ALA A 990 -3.32 -12.86 -15.93
N HIS A 991 -2.13 -12.26 -15.85
CA HIS A 991 -1.54 -11.52 -16.96
C HIS A 991 -0.45 -12.34 -17.63
N LEU A 992 -0.56 -12.50 -18.95
CA LEU A 992 0.39 -13.24 -19.76
C LEU A 992 1.17 -12.31 -20.68
N MET A 993 2.49 -12.40 -20.67
CA MET A 993 3.37 -11.67 -21.60
C MET A 993 3.97 -12.65 -22.61
N PRO A 994 4.06 -12.31 -23.90
CA PRO A 994 4.72 -13.19 -24.87
C PRO A 994 6.18 -13.50 -24.53
N VAL A 995 6.61 -14.71 -24.85
CA VAL A 995 8.03 -15.03 -24.97
C VAL A 995 8.47 -14.65 -26.39
N PHE A 996 9.02 -13.44 -26.57
CA PHE A 996 9.37 -12.91 -27.89
C PHE A 996 10.62 -13.58 -28.51
N GLY A 997 11.58 -14.00 -27.68
CA GLY A 997 12.87 -14.53 -28.14
C GLY A 997 13.75 -13.48 -28.80
N HIS A 998 14.67 -13.94 -29.67
CA HIS A 998 15.64 -13.08 -30.36
C HIS A 998 15.13 -12.45 -31.67
N GLU A 999 13.93 -12.83 -32.11
CA GLU A 999 13.37 -12.34 -33.38
C GLU A 999 12.62 -11.01 -33.19
N PHE A 1000 12.60 -10.20 -34.25
CA PHE A 1000 11.83 -8.97 -34.31
C PHE A 1000 10.35 -9.27 -34.46
N VAL A 1001 9.52 -8.53 -33.72
CA VAL A 1001 8.09 -8.78 -33.70
C VAL A 1001 7.41 -8.06 -34.88
N PRO A 1002 6.48 -8.71 -35.61
CA PRO A 1002 5.81 -8.06 -36.72
C PRO A 1002 5.05 -6.79 -36.30
N THR A 1003 5.28 -5.69 -37.02
CA THR A 1003 4.73 -4.35 -36.71
C THR A 1003 3.21 -4.25 -36.85
N TYR A 1004 2.58 -5.19 -37.56
CA TYR A 1004 1.12 -5.23 -37.71
C TYR A 1004 0.39 -5.85 -36.52
N LEU A 1005 1.11 -6.53 -35.62
CA LEU A 1005 0.49 -7.15 -34.45
C LEU A 1005 0.02 -6.07 -33.47
N SER A 1006 -1.17 -6.29 -32.94
CA SER A 1006 -1.76 -5.46 -31.88
C SER A 1006 -1.86 -6.24 -30.59
N TYR A 1007 -1.88 -5.54 -29.45
CA TYR A 1007 -2.09 -6.11 -28.12
C TYR A 1007 -3.32 -7.03 -28.01
N THR A 1008 -4.34 -6.79 -28.86
CA THR A 1008 -5.57 -7.59 -28.91
C THR A 1008 -5.36 -9.00 -29.49
N GLN A 1009 -4.30 -9.19 -30.28
CA GLN A 1009 -3.96 -10.44 -30.94
C GLN A 1009 -2.87 -11.22 -30.19
N THR A 1010 -2.28 -10.62 -29.16
CA THR A 1010 -1.11 -11.14 -28.46
C THR A 1010 -1.33 -12.55 -27.91
N LEU A 1011 -2.49 -12.84 -27.31
CA LEU A 1011 -2.78 -14.15 -26.72
C LEU A 1011 -3.03 -15.27 -27.75
N ASP A 1012 -3.12 -14.93 -29.04
CA ASP A 1012 -3.30 -15.88 -30.14
C ASP A 1012 -2.07 -15.96 -31.06
N ALA A 1013 -1.20 -14.93 -31.05
CA ALA A 1013 -0.09 -14.80 -32.00
C ALA A 1013 1.20 -15.53 -31.59
N PHE A 1014 1.35 -15.91 -30.32
CA PHE A 1014 2.57 -16.49 -29.78
C PHE A 1014 2.36 -17.92 -29.29
N ARG A 1015 3.45 -18.70 -29.23
CA ARG A 1015 3.42 -20.10 -28.80
C ARG A 1015 3.54 -20.26 -27.29
N THR A 1016 4.33 -19.41 -26.65
CA THR A 1016 4.64 -19.48 -25.23
C THR A 1016 4.50 -18.10 -24.60
N TYR A 1017 4.15 -18.10 -23.31
CA TYR A 1017 3.85 -16.91 -22.54
C TYR A 1017 4.47 -16.99 -21.15
N TYR A 1018 5.03 -15.89 -20.67
CA TYR A 1018 5.38 -15.69 -19.28
C TYR A 1018 4.13 -15.38 -18.47
N VAL A 1019 3.93 -16.09 -17.36
CA VAL A 1019 2.97 -15.72 -16.32
C VAL A 1019 3.57 -14.53 -15.55
N ASN A 1020 3.02 -13.35 -15.77
CA ASN A 1020 3.60 -12.12 -15.27
C ASN A 1020 3.30 -11.94 -13.78
N LYS A 1021 4.20 -12.46 -12.94
CA LYS A 1021 4.13 -12.30 -11.47
C LYS A 1021 4.33 -10.85 -11.01
N TYR A 1022 4.87 -9.98 -11.86
CA TYR A 1022 5.09 -8.57 -11.54
C TYR A 1022 3.87 -7.69 -11.89
N ILE A 1023 2.75 -8.24 -12.33
CA ILE A 1023 1.58 -7.40 -12.70
C ILE A 1023 1.01 -6.61 -11.51
N ASP A 1024 1.07 -7.18 -10.30
CA ASP A 1024 0.74 -6.54 -9.03
C ASP A 1024 1.32 -7.34 -7.85
N HIS A 1025 1.09 -6.89 -6.62
CA HIS A 1025 1.70 -7.48 -5.44
C HIS A 1025 1.17 -8.87 -5.11
N GLN A 1026 -0.12 -9.10 -5.32
CA GLN A 1026 -0.71 -10.39 -5.01
C GLN A 1026 -0.28 -11.46 -6.01
N ALA A 1027 -0.13 -11.11 -7.30
CA ALA A 1027 0.46 -12.01 -8.30
C ALA A 1027 1.90 -12.40 -7.94
N PHE A 1028 2.69 -11.47 -7.38
CA PHE A 1028 4.05 -11.75 -6.93
C PHE A 1028 4.11 -12.72 -5.74
N GLU A 1029 3.08 -12.71 -4.88
CA GLU A 1029 2.98 -13.58 -3.71
C GLU A 1029 2.46 -14.99 -4.05
N ILE A 1030 1.76 -15.17 -5.17
CA ILE A 1030 1.20 -16.48 -5.58
C ILE A 1030 1.92 -17.16 -6.74
N ALA A 1031 2.59 -16.41 -7.62
CA ALA A 1031 3.22 -16.93 -8.84
C ALA A 1031 4.77 -16.97 -8.74
N TRP A 1032 5.28 -17.39 -7.58
CA TRP A 1032 6.72 -17.54 -7.33
C TRP A 1032 7.30 -18.89 -7.74
#